data_AF-A0A953C2W6-F1
#
_entry.id   AF-A0A953C2W6-F1
#
_cell.length_a   1.000
_cell.length_b   1.000
_cell.length_c   1.000
_cell.angle_alpha   90.00
_cell.angle_beta   90.00
_cell.angle_gamma   90.00
#
_symmetry.space_group_name_H-M   'P 1'
#
loop_
_entity.id
_entity.type
_entity.pdbx_description
1 polymer ?
#
loop_
_entity_poly.entity_id
_entity_poly.type
_entity_poly.pdbx_seq_one_letter_code
_entity_poly.pdbx_strand_id
1 'polypeptide(L)'
;MARTVHPRKRGWSAAASAIALALGAGLGTATDAQALVTPDTVAPADAVDTENSRPYWVGLGIRGEAGNTGGTCSGLLINPRTVLFAAHCVDGLDPDAYDGNAPGNRAQVGYTTDPTFGRTNLREWLFGQDFVVPAGDSRVMDASSVMVWYDPRSRFGPLADPNGGTFLPADVAIAAFDTPTELLGRDARDGIGLLFSPVDRLVQVTIGGYGQSGNGMTSFRTAGTTEESFFRRLGTNMLGYLGDERTITAGVYPGAVADILEPAGLNYQDLYWVDFDDPLNRPFDATISANPGTGTVNPGATTNLDFNVFADEATAQESITAAGDSGSPLVTSAYGREVSLGVLSQGSRFFHDVIGFPNDNFVWFPQFSNFGTTAGWNPLFLFWDQIVVNNPYKYVTARAGNREWTDPNTWVQEIDPLYYTLNRHGQLQNRLPTTAALGSSDAAANLGTINPNPAPPAACAFLGTCPATGGGSDPAIVNQAMPGQEIFGDASAVESGGRHGSSPPAPTGPSTALWSDGVLIPVGSGALTGPGTTGFVPNNTNGTPGLQNSTRFFEVNLREGGTLSLTGANVTIDRLNIRGVGSRLNIRSNASLTTTITSYLDAGRITVDGAFNPLAFDVYLGIVEGSGVINAPGGVANYAGVISPGGNNIGTLTINGDFAQSGWGTVLFQIGKHSVDRLVVNGDVTMSGNLLVDSDRRLRFGDRFVVVQGQTISGNFDRTFGSGTLLFGRTVADADSIDLVIDARPLHSLFSGGFWQSLALALDRGRFNGNYEALSGVYDLIDNTPLEYLEFTLPRVAPMNAFQTVPLAVGYQRDFTLGVDARTAELRAGVMGVSQRSVLAGYRIAQAGLDERDQDAAAGLSATRRNPLELGERVGLFISGRGNLSAVGGEMYEGDRFNPSSLTALSSADLTVGADYRVSDGFAIGVATSMSRYISRDEQRGITPLEHSGYGAMVYASMWDGAWFLDSYAGMSRHDYAQQRMPGLNLYSAADAAPGAVQTMFGVRAGWSFEPMQGLTIGPSLALRHSALRLDSYRESGADSFALEIEQRSLVSTTVESAVEFAFQPVSNGRLSPFAAYGRVGLAYELGDGLDRVSARFIAAPDIGFDLARDLDRQWVTAASGFSYRFGENSSLHLEAVSDIGRENMSNTSIQAGFNVRF
;
A
#
# COMPACT_ATOMS: atom_id res chain seq x y z
N MET A 1 -48.64 -47.21 26.02
CA MET A 1 -48.97 -47.71 27.38
C MET A 1 -48.34 -49.09 27.55
N ALA A 2 -47.86 -49.55 28.71
CA ALA A 2 -47.17 -48.90 29.85
C ALA A 2 -46.91 -49.99 30.91
N ARG A 3 -45.65 -50.26 31.26
CA ARG A 3 -45.25 -50.94 32.52
C ARG A 3 -43.77 -50.68 32.81
N THR A 4 -43.42 -50.58 34.08
CA THR A 4 -42.21 -49.85 34.51
C THR A 4 -41.69 -50.32 35.88
N VAL A 5 -40.39 -50.06 36.12
CA VAL A 5 -39.80 -49.70 37.44
C VAL A 5 -39.47 -50.84 38.45
N HIS A 6 -38.15 -51.17 38.50
CA HIS A 6 -37.26 -51.17 39.71
C HIS A 6 -37.29 -52.31 40.77
N PRO A 7 -36.29 -52.39 41.72
CA PRO A 7 -34.86 -51.97 41.66
C PRO A 7 -33.83 -52.86 42.46
N ARG A 8 -32.56 -52.37 42.55
CA ARG A 8 -31.59 -52.42 43.70
C ARG A 8 -30.50 -53.52 43.84
N LYS A 9 -29.23 -53.03 43.85
CA LYS A 9 -28.12 -53.24 44.82
C LYS A 9 -27.12 -54.43 44.75
N ARG A 10 -25.83 -54.03 44.89
CA ARG A 10 -24.66 -54.65 45.58
C ARG A 10 -23.89 -55.82 44.93
N GLY A 11 -22.55 -55.76 45.07
CA GLY A 11 -21.59 -56.89 44.92
C GLY A 11 -20.17 -56.42 44.56
N TRP A 12 -19.14 -56.77 45.35
CA TRP A 12 -17.70 -56.48 45.14
C TRP A 12 -16.87 -57.69 45.63
N SER A 13 -15.65 -57.90 45.08
CA SER A 13 -14.59 -58.86 45.49
C SER A 13 -14.95 -60.37 45.50
N ALA A 14 -14.25 -61.29 44.82
CA ALA A 14 -12.83 -61.75 44.95
C ALA A 14 -12.59 -62.63 46.20
N ALA A 15 -11.69 -63.64 46.25
CA ALA A 15 -10.77 -64.29 45.29
C ALA A 15 -10.88 -65.85 45.47
N ALA A 16 -9.96 -66.79 45.17
CA ALA A 16 -8.58 -66.89 44.65
C ALA A 16 -8.38 -68.31 44.02
N SER A 17 -7.27 -68.66 43.34
CA SER A 17 -6.11 -69.42 43.90
C SER A 17 -5.23 -69.96 42.75
N ALA A 18 -3.95 -70.36 42.87
CA ALA A 18 -2.82 -70.00 43.76
C ALA A 18 -1.53 -70.76 43.31
N ILE A 19 -0.34 -70.40 43.86
CA ILE A 19 0.95 -71.14 43.91
C ILE A 19 1.83 -71.14 42.62
N ALA A 20 3.17 -70.93 42.62
CA ALA A 20 4.11 -70.25 43.56
C ALA A 20 5.56 -70.11 42.98
N LEU A 21 6.41 -69.35 43.69
CA LEU A 21 7.90 -69.35 43.75
C LEU A 21 8.79 -68.62 42.70
N ALA A 22 9.14 -67.36 43.04
CA ALA A 22 10.49 -66.90 43.46
C ALA A 22 11.68 -66.72 42.47
N LEU A 23 12.56 -65.77 42.86
CA LEU A 23 13.80 -65.28 42.23
C LEU A 23 13.59 -64.41 40.96
N GLY A 24 14.30 -63.30 40.74
CA GLY A 24 15.24 -62.61 41.65
C GLY A 24 16.29 -61.77 40.91
N ALA A 25 15.97 -60.52 40.56
CA ALA A 25 16.91 -59.53 40.02
C ALA A 25 16.53 -58.12 40.50
N GLY A 26 17.52 -57.26 40.76
CA GLY A 26 17.29 -55.91 41.27
C GLY A 26 17.02 -54.91 40.15
N LEU A 27 15.97 -54.10 40.31
CA LEU A 27 15.85 -52.80 39.65
C LEU A 27 16.13 -51.72 40.70
N GLY A 28 17.16 -50.91 40.47
CA GLY A 28 17.40 -49.73 41.30
C GLY A 28 16.28 -48.72 41.08
N THR A 29 15.63 -48.28 42.15
CA THR A 29 14.60 -47.24 42.07
C THR A 29 15.25 -45.89 41.81
N ALA A 30 15.16 -45.40 40.57
CA ALA A 30 15.37 -43.99 40.28
C ALA A 30 14.44 -43.12 41.17
N THR A 31 14.89 -41.92 41.51
CA THR A 31 14.20 -41.03 42.46
C THR A 31 13.48 -39.91 41.70
N ASP A 32 12.16 -39.90 41.78
CA ASP A 32 11.29 -38.99 41.05
C ASP A 32 11.45 -37.51 41.47
N ALA A 33 11.12 -36.61 40.54
CA ALA A 33 11.53 -35.21 40.49
C ALA A 33 10.34 -34.23 40.55
N GLN A 34 10.58 -32.95 40.91
CA GLN A 34 9.54 -31.95 41.20
C GLN A 34 9.65 -30.49 40.64
N ALA A 35 10.82 -29.83 40.72
CA ALA A 35 11.28 -28.47 40.27
C ALA A 35 11.41 -27.32 41.30
N LEU A 36 12.64 -26.78 41.50
CA LEU A 36 13.06 -25.69 42.40
C LEU A 36 12.70 -25.79 43.90
N VAL A 37 13.63 -25.49 44.82
CA VAL A 37 13.39 -25.45 46.28
C VAL A 37 13.26 -24.00 46.78
N THR A 38 12.18 -23.71 47.51
CA THR A 38 11.85 -22.37 48.08
C THR A 38 12.27 -22.25 49.56
N PRO A 39 12.18 -21.09 50.24
CA PRO A 39 12.36 -21.03 51.69
C PRO A 39 11.14 -21.63 52.39
N ASP A 40 11.24 -22.00 53.67
CA ASP A 40 10.08 -22.50 54.44
C ASP A 40 9.03 -21.40 54.74
N THR A 41 9.29 -20.16 54.35
CA THR A 41 8.36 -19.03 54.36
C THR A 41 7.47 -18.92 53.11
N VAL A 42 7.79 -19.62 52.01
CA VAL A 42 7.03 -19.59 50.73
C VAL A 42 6.65 -21.02 50.33
N ALA A 43 5.38 -21.28 50.02
CA ALA A 43 4.98 -22.62 49.61
C ALA A 43 5.51 -22.93 48.20
N PRO A 44 6.02 -24.15 47.92
CA PRO A 44 6.48 -24.51 46.57
C PRO A 44 5.39 -24.43 45.49
N ALA A 45 4.11 -24.39 45.84
CA ALA A 45 3.03 -24.12 44.90
C ALA A 45 2.98 -22.65 44.42
N ASP A 46 3.39 -21.70 45.27
CA ASP A 46 3.33 -20.26 44.98
C ASP A 46 4.44 -19.82 44.00
N ALA A 47 5.49 -20.64 43.85
CA ALA A 47 6.61 -20.41 42.93
C ALA A 47 6.40 -21.01 41.52
N VAL A 48 5.23 -21.61 41.23
CA VAL A 48 4.91 -22.16 39.90
C VAL A 48 4.55 -21.03 38.93
N ASP A 49 5.17 -21.04 37.74
CA ASP A 49 4.99 -20.03 36.69
C ASP A 49 3.64 -20.22 35.93
N THR A 50 2.54 -20.25 36.67
CA THR A 50 1.18 -20.54 36.16
C THR A 50 0.67 -19.54 35.12
N GLU A 51 1.24 -18.34 35.04
CA GLU A 51 0.93 -17.34 34.00
C GLU A 51 1.74 -17.56 32.70
N ASN A 52 2.63 -18.56 32.66
CA ASN A 52 3.59 -18.80 31.57
C ASN A 52 4.43 -17.56 31.24
N SER A 53 4.97 -16.89 32.27
CA SER A 53 5.74 -15.65 32.11
C SER A 53 7.11 -15.85 31.45
N ARG A 54 7.65 -17.09 31.50
CA ARG A 54 8.96 -17.45 30.94
C ARG A 54 8.88 -18.57 29.88
N PRO A 55 8.16 -18.42 28.76
CA PRO A 55 7.96 -19.51 27.80
C PRO A 55 9.28 -20.01 27.15
N TYR A 56 10.35 -19.21 27.19
CA TYR A 56 11.69 -19.58 26.70
C TYR A 56 12.46 -20.51 27.64
N TRP A 57 12.02 -20.60 28.89
CA TRP A 57 12.61 -21.47 29.90
C TRP A 57 11.88 -22.81 29.82
N VAL A 58 12.52 -23.77 29.17
CA VAL A 58 11.87 -25.03 28.74
C VAL A 58 12.23 -26.19 29.64
N GLY A 59 11.29 -27.11 29.81
CA GLY A 59 11.53 -28.42 30.39
C GLY A 59 12.06 -29.36 29.31
N LEU A 60 13.04 -30.19 29.64
CA LEU A 60 13.61 -31.17 28.71
C LEU A 60 13.31 -32.60 29.17
N GLY A 61 12.68 -33.38 28.29
CA GLY A 61 12.62 -34.82 28.40
C GLY A 61 13.71 -35.48 27.56
N ILE A 62 14.34 -36.53 28.10
CA ILE A 62 15.42 -37.26 27.42
C ILE A 62 15.09 -38.75 27.51
N ARG A 63 15.01 -39.44 26.37
CA ARG A 63 14.64 -40.88 26.30
C ARG A 63 15.61 -41.68 25.44
N GLY A 64 15.61 -43.01 25.60
CA GLY A 64 16.36 -43.91 24.71
C GLY A 64 15.80 -45.34 24.61
N GLU A 65 16.11 -46.01 23.48
CA GLU A 65 15.55 -47.31 23.07
C GLU A 65 15.80 -48.45 24.07
N ALA A 66 16.81 -48.34 24.94
CA ALA A 66 17.14 -49.34 25.95
C ALA A 66 16.16 -49.36 27.16
N GLY A 67 15.17 -48.46 27.20
CA GLY A 67 13.99 -48.57 28.07
C GLY A 67 14.19 -48.40 29.58
N ASN A 68 15.41 -48.11 30.05
CA ASN A 68 15.75 -48.02 31.48
C ASN A 68 16.47 -46.73 31.92
N THR A 69 16.84 -45.83 31.00
CA THR A 69 17.62 -44.61 31.29
C THR A 69 17.03 -43.40 30.56
N GLY A 70 15.81 -43.02 30.92
CA GLY A 70 15.23 -41.71 30.59
C GLY A 70 15.51 -40.71 31.71
N GLY A 71 15.57 -39.42 31.39
CA GLY A 71 15.89 -38.34 32.32
C GLY A 71 15.15 -37.04 32.04
N THR A 72 15.21 -36.14 33.02
CA THR A 72 14.67 -34.77 32.95
C THR A 72 15.78 -33.76 33.15
N CYS A 73 15.80 -32.75 32.29
CA CYS A 73 16.63 -31.55 32.45
C CYS A 73 15.76 -30.31 32.19
N SER A 74 16.39 -29.14 32.18
CA SER A 74 15.80 -27.85 31.86
C SER A 74 16.72 -27.11 30.87
N GLY A 75 16.24 -26.05 30.22
CA GLY A 75 17.07 -25.30 29.28
C GLY A 75 16.51 -23.93 28.90
N LEU A 76 17.26 -23.22 28.06
CA LEU A 76 16.86 -21.94 27.47
C LEU A 76 16.71 -22.09 25.95
N LEU A 77 15.54 -21.75 25.42
CA LEU A 77 15.32 -21.58 23.98
C LEU A 77 16.03 -20.31 23.50
N ILE A 78 17.12 -20.47 22.72
CA ILE A 78 18.03 -19.39 22.30
C ILE A 78 17.81 -18.91 20.86
N ASN A 79 16.88 -19.50 20.12
CA ASN A 79 16.35 -19.06 18.82
C ASN A 79 15.18 -20.00 18.45
N PRO A 80 14.40 -19.75 17.38
CA PRO A 80 13.19 -20.52 17.04
C PRO A 80 13.29 -22.05 16.94
N ARG A 81 14.50 -22.65 16.97
CA ARG A 81 14.71 -24.10 16.86
C ARG A 81 15.75 -24.68 17.82
N THR A 82 16.33 -23.90 18.74
CA THR A 82 17.53 -24.32 19.45
C THR A 82 17.42 -24.08 20.96
N VAL A 83 17.69 -25.12 21.75
CA VAL A 83 17.75 -25.05 23.21
C VAL A 83 19.20 -25.21 23.67
N LEU A 84 19.65 -24.33 24.56
CA LEU A 84 20.90 -24.38 25.30
C LEU A 84 20.65 -24.99 26.69
N PHE A 85 21.43 -25.99 27.08
CA PHE A 85 21.29 -26.75 28.33
C PHE A 85 22.63 -27.41 28.74
N ALA A 86 22.64 -28.28 29.73
CA ALA A 86 23.85 -28.92 30.27
C ALA A 86 24.30 -30.15 29.48
N ALA A 87 25.62 -30.39 29.39
CA ALA A 87 26.20 -31.55 28.72
C ALA A 87 25.88 -32.87 29.44
N HIS A 88 25.91 -32.89 30.77
CA HIS A 88 25.69 -34.11 31.58
C HIS A 88 24.28 -34.71 31.45
N CYS A 89 23.37 -33.99 30.80
CA CYS A 89 22.05 -34.48 30.38
C CYS A 89 22.12 -35.45 29.17
N VAL A 90 23.18 -35.39 28.36
CA VAL A 90 23.31 -36.07 27.05
C VAL A 90 24.70 -36.65 26.74
N ASP A 91 25.78 -36.25 27.41
CA ASP A 91 27.15 -36.68 27.10
C ASP A 91 27.47 -38.13 27.47
N GLY A 92 26.53 -38.84 28.11
CA GLY A 92 26.57 -40.30 28.29
C GLY A 92 26.36 -41.13 27.00
N LEU A 93 26.14 -40.49 25.85
CA LEU A 93 26.08 -41.10 24.51
C LEU A 93 26.81 -40.22 23.48
N ASP A 94 27.25 -40.83 22.37
CA ASP A 94 27.73 -40.07 21.21
C ASP A 94 26.63 -39.15 20.65
N PRO A 95 26.95 -37.95 20.12
CA PRO A 95 25.94 -37.00 19.65
C PRO A 95 25.04 -37.54 18.54
N ASP A 96 25.58 -38.39 17.66
CA ASP A 96 24.84 -38.99 16.53
C ASP A 96 23.73 -39.95 16.97
N ALA A 97 23.79 -40.48 18.20
CA ALA A 97 22.73 -41.30 18.79
C ALA A 97 21.40 -40.54 18.99
N TYR A 98 21.44 -39.20 18.97
CA TYR A 98 20.29 -38.30 19.09
C TYR A 98 19.82 -37.69 17.75
N ASP A 99 20.55 -37.89 16.65
CA ASP A 99 20.34 -37.18 15.38
C ASP A 99 19.15 -37.77 14.55
N GLY A 100 17.94 -37.61 15.08
CA GLY A 100 16.67 -37.81 14.37
C GLY A 100 16.00 -39.17 14.54
N ASN A 101 15.12 -39.54 13.59
CA ASN A 101 14.23 -40.72 13.66
C ASN A 101 14.64 -41.87 12.70
N ALA A 102 15.94 -42.11 12.47
CA ALA A 102 16.36 -43.22 11.61
C ALA A 102 16.17 -44.59 12.30
N PRO A 103 15.97 -45.70 11.56
CA PRO A 103 15.78 -47.03 12.16
C PRO A 103 17.02 -47.48 12.95
N GLY A 104 16.90 -47.48 14.28
CA GLY A 104 18.00 -47.78 15.21
C GLY A 104 18.68 -46.55 15.84
N ASN A 105 18.13 -45.34 15.67
CA ASN A 105 18.51 -44.17 16.46
C ASN A 105 18.04 -44.36 17.91
N ARG A 106 18.99 -44.29 18.86
CA ARG A 106 18.81 -44.85 20.19
C ARG A 106 18.39 -43.85 21.26
N ALA A 107 18.41 -42.55 20.98
CA ALA A 107 18.05 -41.52 21.93
C ALA A 107 17.33 -40.33 21.28
N GLN A 108 16.64 -39.52 22.09
CA GLN A 108 16.07 -38.25 21.66
C GLN A 108 15.86 -37.31 22.85
N VAL A 109 16.15 -36.02 22.64
CA VAL A 109 15.71 -34.91 23.50
C VAL A 109 14.41 -34.32 22.93
N GLY A 110 13.45 -34.02 23.79
CA GLY A 110 12.26 -33.21 23.49
C GLY A 110 12.15 -32.05 24.49
N TYR A 111 11.54 -30.94 24.10
CA TYR A 111 11.31 -29.79 24.99
C TYR A 111 9.82 -29.49 25.18
N THR A 112 9.47 -28.80 26.27
CA THR A 112 8.15 -28.20 26.49
C THR A 112 8.25 -26.80 27.05
N THR A 113 7.35 -25.94 26.60
CA THR A 113 7.17 -24.53 27.02
C THR A 113 6.06 -24.37 28.07
N ASP A 114 5.22 -25.40 28.27
CA ASP A 114 4.14 -25.43 29.27
C ASP A 114 4.73 -25.43 30.70
N PRO A 115 4.41 -24.44 31.55
CA PRO A 115 4.83 -24.43 32.95
C PRO A 115 4.12 -25.49 33.82
N THR A 116 3.04 -26.08 33.33
CA THR A 116 2.22 -27.09 34.03
C THR A 116 2.32 -28.49 33.43
N PHE A 117 3.36 -28.75 32.64
CA PHE A 117 3.50 -29.99 31.86
C PHE A 117 3.37 -31.26 32.71
N GLY A 118 4.01 -31.34 33.87
CA GLY A 118 3.69 -32.38 34.85
C GLY A 118 4.22 -33.79 34.53
N ARG A 119 4.12 -34.67 35.53
CA ARG A 119 4.75 -35.99 35.48
C ARG A 119 3.95 -37.04 34.72
N THR A 120 2.63 -36.92 34.61
CA THR A 120 1.84 -37.83 33.76
C THR A 120 2.24 -37.67 32.30
N ASN A 121 2.26 -36.43 31.79
CA ASN A 121 2.58 -36.14 30.39
C ASN A 121 4.05 -36.47 30.06
N LEU A 122 4.98 -36.19 31.00
CA LEU A 122 6.38 -36.62 30.90
C LEU A 122 6.51 -38.14 30.80
N ARG A 123 5.77 -38.91 31.62
CA ARG A 123 5.80 -40.37 31.58
C ARG A 123 5.15 -40.94 30.33
N GLU A 124 4.13 -40.29 29.79
CA GLU A 124 3.54 -40.64 28.50
C GLU A 124 4.54 -40.41 27.35
N TRP A 125 5.34 -39.33 27.38
CA TRP A 125 6.41 -39.10 26.40
C TRP A 125 7.62 -40.04 26.56
N LEU A 126 8.03 -40.35 27.81
CA LEU A 126 9.18 -41.23 28.09
C LEU A 126 8.91 -42.70 27.75
N PHE A 127 7.68 -43.18 27.99
CA PHE A 127 7.32 -44.60 27.89
C PHE A 127 6.29 -44.91 26.80
N GLY A 128 5.88 -43.91 26.01
CA GLY A 128 4.99 -44.07 24.87
C GLY A 128 5.57 -45.01 23.82
N GLN A 129 4.96 -46.19 23.68
CA GLN A 129 5.14 -47.05 22.51
C GLN A 129 4.26 -46.48 21.38
N ASP A 130 4.77 -46.50 20.15
CA ASP A 130 4.24 -45.87 18.93
C ASP A 130 4.34 -44.32 18.89
N PHE A 131 5.09 -43.82 17.89
CA PHE A 131 5.50 -42.42 17.70
C PHE A 131 4.38 -41.46 17.22
N VAL A 132 3.11 -41.73 17.55
CA VAL A 132 1.95 -41.02 16.98
C VAL A 132 1.03 -40.49 18.08
N VAL A 133 1.40 -39.34 18.65
CA VAL A 133 0.53 -38.56 19.54
C VAL A 133 -0.29 -37.57 18.71
N PRO A 134 -1.61 -37.38 18.96
CA PRO A 134 -2.42 -36.43 18.20
C PRO A 134 -1.96 -34.99 18.36
N ALA A 135 -1.80 -34.27 17.24
CA ALA A 135 -1.52 -32.84 17.26
C ALA A 135 -2.71 -32.07 17.86
N GLY A 136 -2.44 -31.19 18.84
CA GLY A 136 -3.44 -30.30 19.44
C GLY A 136 -3.80 -30.57 20.90
N ASP A 137 -3.19 -31.54 21.58
CA ASP A 137 -3.19 -31.58 23.04
C ASP A 137 -1.97 -30.80 23.57
N SER A 138 -2.17 -29.85 24.49
CA SER A 138 -1.12 -28.94 25.00
C SER A 138 -0.19 -29.59 26.02
N ARG A 139 -0.07 -30.92 25.96
CA ARG A 139 0.49 -31.82 26.98
C ARG A 139 1.43 -32.84 26.36
N VAL A 140 2.04 -32.44 25.25
CA VAL A 140 3.02 -33.20 24.46
C VAL A 140 4.27 -32.34 24.34
N MET A 141 5.46 -32.93 24.25
CA MET A 141 6.67 -32.15 23.96
C MET A 141 6.51 -31.41 22.64
N ASP A 142 6.85 -30.12 22.62
CA ASP A 142 6.59 -29.18 21.52
C ASP A 142 7.31 -29.58 20.23
N ALA A 143 8.50 -30.18 20.34
CA ALA A 143 9.27 -30.69 19.22
C ALA A 143 10.26 -31.81 19.61
N SER A 144 10.79 -32.50 18.58
CA SER A 144 11.81 -33.54 18.70
C SER A 144 13.16 -33.08 18.14
N SER A 145 14.25 -33.49 18.80
CA SER A 145 15.60 -33.15 18.34
C SER A 145 15.99 -33.89 17.05
N VAL A 146 16.72 -33.18 16.20
CA VAL A 146 17.37 -33.65 14.97
C VAL A 146 18.87 -33.36 14.94
N MET A 147 19.37 -32.65 15.95
CA MET A 147 20.78 -32.45 16.22
C MET A 147 20.97 -32.32 17.73
N VAL A 148 21.96 -33.00 18.30
CA VAL A 148 22.51 -32.67 19.63
C VAL A 148 24.00 -32.40 19.52
N TRP A 149 24.50 -31.49 20.34
CA TRP A 149 25.91 -31.24 20.56
C TRP A 149 26.16 -30.99 22.05
N TYR A 150 27.31 -31.42 22.56
CA TYR A 150 27.87 -31.01 23.84
C TYR A 150 29.35 -30.65 23.63
N ASP A 151 29.90 -29.75 24.44
CA ASP A 151 31.32 -29.40 24.32
C ASP A 151 32.18 -30.66 24.50
N PRO A 152 33.09 -30.99 23.56
CA PRO A 152 33.91 -32.20 23.64
C PRO A 152 34.73 -32.33 24.93
N ARG A 153 34.96 -31.23 25.67
CA ARG A 153 35.67 -31.22 26.96
C ARG A 153 34.77 -31.57 28.16
N SER A 154 33.49 -31.89 27.94
CA SER A 154 32.57 -32.29 29.01
C SER A 154 33.03 -33.57 29.70
N ARG A 155 32.44 -33.88 30.86
CA ARG A 155 32.79 -35.01 31.73
C ARG A 155 32.95 -36.35 31.01
N PHE A 156 32.10 -36.66 30.04
CA PHE A 156 32.17 -37.90 29.25
C PHE A 156 32.54 -37.66 27.78
N GLY A 157 32.88 -36.43 27.40
CA GLY A 157 33.25 -36.05 26.03
C GLY A 157 34.66 -36.51 25.60
N PRO A 158 34.92 -36.59 24.28
CA PRO A 158 36.17 -37.14 23.73
C PRO A 158 37.44 -36.28 23.96
N LEU A 159 37.32 -35.09 24.56
CA LEU A 159 38.41 -34.22 25.02
C LEU A 159 38.37 -33.94 26.54
N ALA A 160 37.69 -34.77 27.34
CA ALA A 160 37.71 -34.65 28.80
C ALA A 160 39.16 -34.63 29.34
N ASP A 161 39.51 -33.67 30.20
CA ASP A 161 40.85 -33.61 30.81
C ASP A 161 40.96 -34.68 31.92
N PRO A 162 41.88 -35.67 31.79
CA PRO A 162 42.09 -36.68 32.84
C PRO A 162 42.68 -36.11 34.15
N ASN A 163 43.04 -34.82 34.18
CA ASN A 163 43.46 -34.09 35.38
C ASN A 163 42.40 -33.08 35.84
N GLY A 164 41.19 -33.09 35.27
CA GLY A 164 40.08 -32.23 35.68
C GLY A 164 39.63 -32.57 37.11
N GLY A 165 39.71 -31.59 38.01
CA GLY A 165 39.22 -31.66 39.38
C GLY A 165 37.78 -31.16 39.54
N THR A 166 37.32 -30.26 38.66
CA THR A 166 35.91 -29.82 38.62
C THR A 166 34.99 -31.01 38.31
N PHE A 167 33.88 -31.12 39.04
CA PHE A 167 32.95 -32.24 38.95
C PHE A 167 32.18 -32.32 37.60
N LEU A 168 31.93 -31.16 36.99
CA LEU A 168 31.30 -30.99 35.66
C LEU A 168 31.96 -29.85 34.84
N PRO A 169 33.14 -30.11 34.22
CA PRO A 169 33.80 -29.15 33.35
C PRO A 169 33.07 -29.05 32.00
N ALA A 170 33.16 -27.89 31.35
CA ALA A 170 32.62 -27.61 30.00
C ALA A 170 31.17 -28.13 29.78
N ASP A 171 30.33 -28.00 30.80
CA ASP A 171 29.01 -28.64 30.86
C ASP A 171 27.95 -27.84 30.09
N VAL A 172 28.16 -27.72 28.78
CA VAL A 172 27.33 -26.94 27.85
C VAL A 172 26.93 -27.80 26.65
N ALA A 173 25.63 -27.84 26.37
CA ALA A 173 25.02 -28.55 25.27
C ALA A 173 23.98 -27.73 24.51
N ILE A 174 23.76 -28.11 23.25
CA ILE A 174 22.82 -27.51 22.32
C ILE A 174 22.00 -28.62 21.66
N ALA A 175 20.67 -28.51 21.70
CA ALA A 175 19.77 -29.39 20.96
C ALA A 175 18.98 -28.55 19.94
N ALA A 176 18.77 -29.09 18.75
CA ALA A 176 18.04 -28.42 17.68
C ALA A 176 16.90 -29.26 17.11
N PHE A 177 15.83 -28.57 16.74
CA PHE A 177 14.49 -29.15 16.59
C PHE A 177 13.93 -28.97 15.16
N ASP A 178 13.23 -30.01 14.68
CA ASP A 178 12.66 -30.06 13.31
C ASP A 178 11.48 -29.09 13.10
N THR A 179 10.85 -28.67 14.18
CA THR A 179 9.69 -27.79 14.21
C THR A 179 10.08 -26.45 14.84
N PRO A 180 9.87 -25.32 14.14
CA PRO A 180 10.20 -23.99 14.65
C PRO A 180 9.08 -23.39 15.50
N THR A 181 9.41 -22.49 16.41
CA THR A 181 8.44 -21.72 17.20
C THR A 181 8.58 -20.20 17.05
N GLU A 182 7.45 -19.49 16.97
CA GLU A 182 7.42 -18.03 16.89
C GLU A 182 7.42 -17.33 18.27
N LEU A 183 7.46 -18.09 19.38
CA LEU A 183 7.38 -17.56 20.75
C LEU A 183 8.36 -16.42 21.05
N LEU A 184 9.57 -16.47 20.49
CA LEU A 184 10.65 -15.48 20.67
C LEU A 184 10.39 -14.15 19.95
N GLY A 185 9.29 -14.08 19.18
CA GLY A 185 8.94 -12.96 18.34
C GLY A 185 9.82 -12.85 17.09
N ARG A 186 9.99 -11.61 16.65
CA ARG A 186 10.79 -11.23 15.48
C ARG A 186 12.18 -10.77 15.91
N ASP A 187 13.23 -11.12 15.16
CA ASP A 187 14.63 -10.90 15.55
C ASP A 187 14.95 -11.42 16.98
N ALA A 188 14.25 -12.48 17.43
CA ALA A 188 14.25 -13.01 18.79
C ALA A 188 14.11 -11.94 19.90
N ARG A 189 13.41 -10.83 19.61
CA ARG A 189 13.27 -9.63 20.46
C ARG A 189 12.94 -9.95 21.92
N ASP A 190 12.08 -10.94 22.14
CA ASP A 190 11.45 -11.20 23.42
C ASP A 190 12.19 -12.30 24.22
N GLY A 191 13.13 -13.01 23.59
CA GLY A 191 13.96 -14.05 24.22
C GLY A 191 15.09 -13.54 25.11
N ILE A 192 15.51 -14.35 26.10
CA ILE A 192 16.60 -14.01 27.03
C ILE A 192 17.94 -14.03 26.29
N GLY A 193 18.77 -12.99 26.45
CA GLY A 193 20.07 -12.89 25.79
C GLY A 193 21.13 -13.81 26.41
N LEU A 194 22.26 -14.02 25.74
CA LEU A 194 23.41 -14.78 26.25
C LEU A 194 24.57 -13.82 26.53
N LEU A 195 25.12 -13.83 27.75
CA LEU A 195 26.24 -12.97 28.12
C LEU A 195 27.58 -13.68 27.94
N PHE A 196 28.26 -13.37 26.84
CA PHE A 196 29.58 -13.91 26.50
C PHE A 196 30.75 -13.10 27.10
N SER A 197 30.51 -12.38 28.20
CA SER A 197 31.55 -11.71 29.01
C SER A 197 31.29 -11.98 30.49
N PRO A 198 32.33 -11.98 31.35
CA PRO A 198 32.12 -11.96 32.80
C PRO A 198 31.28 -10.73 33.21
N VAL A 199 30.54 -10.86 34.31
CA VAL A 199 29.90 -9.72 34.99
C VAL A 199 30.94 -8.79 35.63
N ASP A 200 30.57 -7.53 35.87
CA ASP A 200 31.44 -6.53 36.50
C ASP A 200 31.22 -6.36 38.03
N ARG A 201 30.24 -7.09 38.58
CA ARG A 201 29.80 -7.05 40.00
C ARG A 201 28.88 -8.22 40.32
N LEU A 202 28.70 -8.49 41.61
CA LEU A 202 27.60 -9.35 42.11
C LEU A 202 26.25 -8.71 41.73
N VAL A 203 25.28 -9.55 41.35
CA VAL A 203 23.97 -9.12 40.85
C VAL A 203 22.87 -10.05 41.36
N GLN A 204 21.67 -9.51 41.55
CA GLN A 204 20.50 -10.37 41.77
C GLN A 204 20.22 -11.18 40.50
N VAL A 205 19.91 -12.45 40.68
CA VAL A 205 19.59 -13.41 39.63
C VAL A 205 18.17 -13.96 39.79
N THR A 206 17.59 -14.38 38.67
CA THR A 206 16.42 -15.24 38.61
C THR A 206 16.90 -16.64 38.24
N ILE A 207 16.45 -17.62 39.02
CA ILE A 207 16.68 -19.04 38.78
C ILE A 207 15.34 -19.77 38.67
N GLY A 208 15.37 -21.01 38.21
CA GLY A 208 14.17 -21.79 37.92
C GLY A 208 14.49 -23.07 37.16
N GLY A 209 13.46 -23.82 36.80
CA GLY A 209 13.60 -25.07 36.05
C GLY A 209 12.41 -26.00 36.25
N TYR A 210 12.63 -27.27 35.89
CA TYR A 210 11.67 -28.39 35.92
C TYR A 210 12.18 -29.58 36.79
N GLY A 211 13.19 -29.36 37.65
CA GLY A 211 13.99 -30.32 38.46
C GLY A 211 13.38 -30.96 39.70
N GLN A 212 13.81 -30.65 40.96
CA GLN A 212 13.20 -31.15 42.23
C GLN A 212 12.87 -30.06 43.27
N SER A 213 11.95 -30.32 44.21
CA SER A 213 11.29 -29.25 45.00
C SER A 213 10.89 -29.61 46.44
N GLY A 214 10.77 -28.56 47.23
CA GLY A 214 10.45 -28.59 48.65
C GLY A 214 10.79 -27.23 49.22
N ASN A 215 11.07 -27.18 50.51
CA ASN A 215 11.61 -25.98 51.13
C ASN A 215 12.98 -26.20 51.78
N GLY A 216 13.66 -25.11 52.14
CA GLY A 216 14.99 -25.13 52.78
C GLY A 216 15.11 -25.97 54.05
N MET A 217 14.00 -26.29 54.73
CA MET A 217 13.95 -27.20 55.89
C MET A 217 13.69 -28.67 55.53
N THR A 218 12.87 -28.96 54.50
CA THR A 218 12.60 -30.35 54.07
C THR A 218 13.66 -30.90 53.13
N SER A 219 14.38 -30.02 52.44
CA SER A 219 15.03 -30.28 51.15
C SER A 219 14.02 -30.73 50.08
N PHE A 220 14.50 -31.20 48.93
CA PHE A 220 13.70 -31.66 47.78
C PHE A 220 12.83 -32.91 48.03
N ARG A 221 12.71 -33.37 49.28
CA ARG A 221 12.14 -34.69 49.65
C ARG A 221 10.61 -34.78 49.61
N THR A 222 9.93 -33.84 48.98
CA THR A 222 8.51 -33.60 49.29
C THR A 222 7.55 -34.50 48.49
N ALA A 223 7.93 -34.97 47.30
CA ALA A 223 7.12 -35.88 46.49
C ALA A 223 7.92 -36.64 45.41
N GLY A 224 7.91 -37.98 45.51
CA GLY A 224 8.07 -38.87 44.35
C GLY A 224 6.73 -39.31 43.74
N THR A 225 5.64 -38.58 44.03
CA THR A 225 4.26 -39.10 43.94
C THR A 225 3.20 -38.10 43.48
N THR A 226 3.49 -36.80 43.37
CA THR A 226 2.50 -35.78 42.93
C THR A 226 2.46 -35.64 41.40
N GLU A 227 1.51 -34.86 40.89
CA GLU A 227 1.41 -34.47 39.48
C GLU A 227 2.22 -33.20 39.18
N GLU A 228 2.34 -32.31 40.18
CA GLU A 228 3.13 -31.05 40.22
C GLU A 228 4.65 -31.24 40.06
N SER A 229 5.01 -32.45 39.66
CA SER A 229 6.34 -32.95 39.37
C SER A 229 6.68 -32.61 37.92
N PHE A 230 7.81 -31.95 37.63
CA PHE A 230 8.10 -31.37 36.31
C PHE A 230 7.10 -30.24 35.92
N PHE A 231 6.79 -29.36 36.87
CA PHE A 231 6.22 -28.03 36.62
C PHE A 231 7.34 -26.99 36.56
N ARG A 232 7.21 -25.90 35.79
CA ARG A 232 8.17 -24.80 35.85
C ARG A 232 8.00 -24.01 37.14
N ARG A 233 9.08 -23.89 37.92
CA ARG A 233 9.15 -22.95 39.04
C ARG A 233 10.22 -21.90 38.81
N LEU A 234 10.00 -20.72 39.39
CA LEU A 234 10.86 -19.56 39.31
C LEU A 234 11.09 -18.99 40.72
N GLY A 235 12.29 -18.49 40.97
CA GLY A 235 12.66 -17.83 42.22
C GLY A 235 13.83 -16.87 41.99
N THR A 236 14.26 -16.19 43.04
CA THR A 236 15.44 -15.32 43.00
C THR A 236 16.59 -15.92 43.80
N ASN A 237 17.79 -15.39 43.57
CA ASN A 237 18.95 -15.56 44.44
C ASN A 237 19.89 -14.35 44.21
N MET A 238 20.99 -14.25 44.94
CA MET A 238 22.12 -13.41 44.58
C MET A 238 23.19 -14.22 43.85
N LEU A 239 23.92 -13.61 42.93
CA LEU A 239 25.19 -14.15 42.47
C LEU A 239 26.25 -13.81 43.53
N GLY A 240 26.62 -14.77 44.38
CA GLY A 240 27.59 -14.57 45.46
C GLY A 240 29.05 -14.69 45.03
N TYR A 241 29.36 -15.54 44.04
CA TYR A 241 30.75 -15.74 43.60
C TYR A 241 30.90 -16.08 42.10
N LEU A 242 32.04 -15.67 41.53
CA LEU A 242 32.62 -16.21 40.28
C LEU A 242 34.04 -16.66 40.60
N GLY A 243 34.34 -17.91 40.28
CA GLY A 243 35.66 -18.53 40.44
C GLY A 243 35.55 -20.05 40.50
N ASP A 244 36.69 -20.71 40.72
CA ASP A 244 36.79 -22.17 40.76
C ASP A 244 36.33 -22.80 42.11
N GLU A 245 35.95 -24.07 42.05
CA GLU A 245 35.47 -24.86 43.20
C GLU A 245 36.54 -24.99 44.30
N ARG A 246 37.81 -25.17 43.91
CA ARG A 246 38.90 -25.38 44.86
C ARG A 246 39.25 -24.10 45.62
N THR A 247 39.15 -22.92 45.02
CA THR A 247 39.31 -21.65 45.76
C THR A 247 38.20 -21.49 46.80
N ILE A 248 36.97 -21.95 46.53
CA ILE A 248 35.90 -21.97 47.55
C ILE A 248 36.26 -22.94 48.68
N THR A 249 36.60 -24.18 48.36
CA THR A 249 37.01 -25.20 49.36
C THR A 249 38.23 -24.78 50.18
N ALA A 250 39.19 -24.04 49.59
CA ALA A 250 40.35 -23.46 50.28
C ALA A 250 40.05 -22.18 51.07
N GLY A 251 38.92 -21.50 50.79
CA GLY A 251 38.39 -20.41 51.61
C GLY A 251 37.58 -20.93 52.81
N VAL A 252 36.75 -21.96 52.58
CA VAL A 252 35.90 -22.59 53.60
C VAL A 252 36.73 -23.40 54.61
N TYR A 253 37.69 -24.22 54.17
CA TYR A 253 38.47 -25.10 55.05
C TYR A 253 39.95 -24.71 55.16
N PRO A 254 40.64 -25.08 56.27
CA PRO A 254 42.09 -24.97 56.36
C PRO A 254 42.78 -25.72 55.21
N GLY A 255 43.84 -25.17 54.62
CA GLY A 255 44.46 -25.70 53.39
C GLY A 255 44.79 -27.21 53.40
N ALA A 256 45.22 -27.77 54.53
CA ALA A 256 45.51 -29.21 54.65
C ALA A 256 44.26 -30.12 54.66
N VAL A 257 43.05 -29.57 54.80
CA VAL A 257 41.76 -30.22 54.54
C VAL A 257 41.32 -29.96 53.10
N ALA A 258 41.49 -28.72 52.61
CA ALA A 258 41.21 -28.36 51.23
C ALA A 258 41.97 -29.25 50.24
N ASP A 259 43.27 -29.48 50.45
CA ASP A 259 44.11 -30.35 49.59
C ASP A 259 43.77 -31.86 49.71
N ILE A 260 42.93 -32.27 50.68
CA ILE A 260 42.39 -33.64 50.78
C ILE A 260 41.08 -33.77 49.98
N LEU A 261 40.23 -32.74 50.03
CA LEU A 261 38.96 -32.69 49.31
C LEU A 261 39.17 -32.41 47.82
N GLU A 262 40.00 -31.40 47.53
CA GLU A 262 40.27 -30.86 46.20
C GLU A 262 41.79 -30.63 46.02
N PRO A 263 42.52 -31.67 45.56
CA PRO A 263 43.97 -31.65 45.49
C PRO A 263 44.53 -30.56 44.57
N ALA A 264 45.51 -29.81 45.06
CA ALA A 264 46.24 -28.74 44.33
C ALA A 264 47.01 -29.18 43.06
N GLY A 265 46.90 -30.44 42.65
CA GLY A 265 47.50 -30.98 41.42
C GLY A 265 46.49 -31.22 40.29
N LEU A 266 45.21 -30.92 40.50
CA LEU A 266 44.15 -31.02 39.50
C LEU A 266 43.79 -29.64 38.92
N ASN A 267 43.23 -29.64 37.71
CA ASN A 267 42.76 -28.44 37.02
C ASN A 267 41.30 -28.15 37.40
N TYR A 268 41.02 -26.94 37.88
CA TYR A 268 39.67 -26.49 38.19
C TYR A 268 39.24 -25.39 37.22
N GLN A 269 37.93 -25.26 37.03
CA GLN A 269 37.30 -24.32 36.11
C GLN A 269 36.43 -23.32 36.89
N ASP A 270 36.44 -22.07 36.45
CA ASP A 270 35.49 -21.05 36.89
C ASP A 270 34.02 -21.46 36.69
N LEU A 271 33.21 -21.30 37.74
CA LEU A 271 31.75 -21.35 37.67
C LEU A 271 31.15 -20.06 38.26
N TYR A 272 29.92 -19.74 37.86
CA TYR A 272 29.08 -18.79 38.59
C TYR A 272 28.36 -19.52 39.72
N TRP A 273 28.45 -18.99 40.93
CA TRP A 273 27.93 -19.63 42.13
C TRP A 273 26.92 -18.76 42.88
N VAL A 274 25.93 -19.45 43.44
CA VAL A 274 25.00 -18.94 44.44
C VAL A 274 24.95 -19.94 45.59
N ASP A 275 24.68 -19.50 46.81
CA ASP A 275 24.28 -20.33 47.94
C ASP A 275 22.77 -20.23 48.20
N PHE A 276 22.30 -20.63 49.38
CA PHE A 276 20.88 -20.56 49.71
C PHE A 276 20.72 -20.11 51.15
N ASP A 277 20.57 -18.80 51.35
CA ASP A 277 20.40 -18.21 52.66
C ASP A 277 19.03 -18.54 53.25
N ASP A 278 18.98 -18.62 54.57
CA ASP A 278 17.75 -18.57 55.34
C ASP A 278 17.25 -17.11 55.47
N PRO A 279 16.10 -16.72 54.87
CA PRO A 279 15.54 -15.36 55.01
C PRO A 279 15.01 -15.03 56.43
N LEU A 280 15.13 -15.95 57.39
CA LEU A 280 14.90 -15.70 58.82
C LEU A 280 16.20 -15.51 59.61
N ASN A 281 17.37 -15.59 58.96
CA ASN A 281 18.72 -15.52 59.52
C ASN A 281 18.87 -16.32 60.83
N ARG A 282 18.33 -17.55 60.88
CA ARG A 282 18.46 -18.47 62.03
C ARG A 282 19.93 -18.85 62.18
N PRO A 283 20.51 -18.83 63.39
CA PRO A 283 21.93 -19.12 63.56
C PRO A 283 22.28 -20.54 63.12
N PHE A 284 23.39 -20.67 62.39
CA PHE A 284 24.02 -21.95 62.06
C PHE A 284 24.33 -22.77 63.33
N ASP A 285 23.85 -24.02 63.38
CA ASP A 285 24.08 -24.92 64.52
C ASP A 285 24.65 -26.27 64.06
N ALA A 286 25.98 -26.38 64.13
CA ALA A 286 26.72 -27.62 63.87
C ALA A 286 26.59 -28.68 64.98
N THR A 287 25.75 -28.49 66.01
CA THR A 287 25.65 -29.39 67.16
C THR A 287 24.48 -30.38 67.06
N ILE A 288 24.49 -31.25 66.04
CA ILE A 288 23.60 -32.43 66.01
C ILE A 288 24.01 -33.44 67.10
N SER A 289 23.59 -33.14 68.33
CA SER A 289 23.63 -34.04 69.47
C SER A 289 22.50 -35.06 69.36
N ALA A 290 22.70 -36.06 68.49
CA ALA A 290 21.90 -37.28 68.54
C ALA A 290 21.95 -37.88 69.96
N ASN A 291 20.79 -38.23 70.53
CA ASN A 291 20.70 -38.61 71.94
C ASN A 291 21.43 -39.98 72.14
N PRO A 292 22.53 -40.06 72.91
CA PRO A 292 23.43 -41.21 72.88
C PRO A 292 22.76 -42.45 73.46
N GLY A 293 22.36 -43.36 72.56
CA GLY A 293 21.72 -44.64 72.88
C GLY A 293 20.31 -44.85 72.33
N THR A 294 19.65 -43.84 71.72
CA THR A 294 18.31 -44.01 71.13
C THR A 294 18.21 -43.81 69.62
N GLY A 295 19.18 -43.14 68.99
CA GLY A 295 19.14 -42.84 67.55
C GLY A 295 18.03 -41.85 67.15
N THR A 296 17.31 -41.27 68.11
CA THR A 296 16.27 -40.28 67.86
C THR A 296 16.83 -38.87 67.98
N VAL A 297 16.66 -38.08 66.92
CA VAL A 297 16.85 -36.62 66.98
C VAL A 297 15.82 -36.04 67.93
N ASN A 298 16.21 -35.01 68.69
CA ASN A 298 15.38 -34.42 69.72
C ASN A 298 14.18 -33.68 69.05
N PRO A 299 12.89 -34.02 69.33
CA PRO A 299 11.74 -33.48 68.58
C PRO A 299 11.44 -31.97 68.71
N GLY A 300 12.37 -31.19 69.26
CA GLY A 300 12.36 -29.73 69.30
C GLY A 300 13.71 -29.09 68.95
N ALA A 301 14.67 -29.86 68.42
CA ALA A 301 15.91 -29.34 67.87
C ALA A 301 15.65 -28.82 66.45
N THR A 302 15.46 -27.51 66.32
CA THR A 302 15.44 -26.82 65.02
C THR A 302 16.86 -26.71 64.50
N THR A 303 17.39 -27.80 63.95
CA THR A 303 18.72 -27.85 63.33
C THR A 303 18.73 -26.99 62.08
N ASN A 304 19.31 -25.79 62.16
CA ASN A 304 19.61 -24.98 60.98
C ASN A 304 21.06 -25.20 60.56
N LEU A 305 21.23 -25.52 59.28
CA LEU A 305 22.52 -25.78 58.63
C LEU A 305 22.85 -24.71 57.59
N ASP A 306 22.17 -23.57 57.66
CA ASP A 306 22.46 -22.42 56.82
C ASP A 306 23.85 -21.85 57.14
N PHE A 307 24.80 -22.23 56.30
CA PHE A 307 26.10 -21.60 56.21
C PHE A 307 26.11 -20.83 54.89
N ASN A 308 25.83 -19.53 54.98
CA ASN A 308 26.15 -18.53 53.97
C ASN A 308 27.66 -18.66 53.64
N VAL A 309 27.94 -19.31 52.52
CA VAL A 309 29.27 -19.58 51.96
C VAL A 309 29.85 -18.30 51.39
N PHE A 310 29.02 -17.43 50.84
CA PHE A 310 29.45 -16.22 50.17
C PHE A 310 29.41 -15.01 51.11
N ALA A 311 28.83 -13.86 50.73
CA ALA A 311 28.81 -12.68 51.60
C ALA A 311 27.60 -11.77 51.30
N ASP A 312 26.50 -12.44 50.99
CA ASP A 312 25.24 -11.90 50.46
C ASP A 312 24.20 -11.82 51.59
N GLU A 313 22.97 -11.42 51.25
CA GLU A 313 21.80 -11.49 52.14
C GLU A 313 20.59 -12.01 51.35
N ALA A 314 19.84 -12.93 51.95
CA ALA A 314 18.68 -13.60 51.38
C ALA A 314 17.72 -12.69 50.59
N THR A 315 17.46 -13.07 49.34
CA THR A 315 16.45 -12.41 48.50
C THR A 315 15.02 -12.72 48.94
N ALA A 316 14.09 -11.80 48.66
CA ALA A 316 12.70 -11.87 49.15
C ALA A 316 11.87 -13.07 48.64
N GLN A 317 12.36 -13.78 47.61
CA GLN A 317 11.83 -15.04 47.10
C GLN A 317 12.99 -16.01 46.85
N GLU A 318 13.93 -16.10 47.79
CA GLU A 318 15.13 -16.89 47.57
C GLU A 318 14.82 -18.36 47.30
N SER A 319 15.58 -18.97 46.42
CA SER A 319 15.41 -20.37 46.05
C SER A 319 16.75 -20.98 45.68
N ILE A 320 16.79 -22.31 45.63
CA ILE A 320 17.93 -23.06 45.10
C ILE A 320 17.45 -24.19 44.18
N THR A 321 18.33 -24.60 43.27
CA THR A 321 18.09 -25.65 42.29
C THR A 321 18.21 -27.05 42.88
N ALA A 322 17.55 -28.04 42.28
CA ALA A 322 17.70 -29.45 42.60
C ALA A 322 17.88 -30.31 41.33
N ALA A 323 17.93 -31.64 41.47
CA ALA A 323 18.21 -32.55 40.35
C ALA A 323 17.21 -32.39 39.17
N GLY A 324 17.72 -32.26 37.95
CA GLY A 324 16.90 -32.03 36.75
C GLY A 324 16.50 -30.56 36.48
N ASP A 325 16.85 -29.63 37.39
CA ASP A 325 16.95 -28.21 37.02
C ASP A 325 18.22 -28.00 36.16
N SER A 326 19.08 -29.03 36.05
CA SER A 326 20.25 -29.15 35.17
C SER A 326 19.98 -28.56 33.79
N GLY A 327 20.86 -27.67 33.34
CA GLY A 327 20.73 -26.95 32.09
C GLY A 327 19.99 -25.61 32.16
N SER A 328 19.29 -25.30 33.26
CA SER A 328 18.60 -24.02 33.44
C SER A 328 19.55 -22.80 33.37
N PRO A 329 19.14 -21.70 32.70
CA PRO A 329 19.94 -20.47 32.66
C PRO A 329 20.01 -19.77 34.03
N LEU A 330 21.18 -19.21 34.35
CA LEU A 330 21.31 -18.20 35.41
C LEU A 330 20.96 -16.83 34.84
N VAL A 331 19.76 -16.30 35.10
CA VAL A 331 19.27 -15.08 34.42
C VAL A 331 19.47 -13.85 35.29
N THR A 332 19.84 -12.70 34.71
CA THR A 332 19.76 -11.39 35.39
C THR A 332 19.23 -10.29 34.49
N SER A 333 18.50 -9.35 35.06
CA SER A 333 17.98 -8.13 34.42
C SER A 333 18.84 -6.88 34.71
N ALA A 334 19.91 -7.01 35.49
CA ALA A 334 20.71 -5.92 36.06
C ALA A 334 21.39 -4.97 35.05
N TYR A 335 21.34 -5.30 33.75
CA TYR A 335 21.94 -4.54 32.65
C TYR A 335 20.91 -3.95 31.68
N GLY A 336 19.63 -3.89 32.07
CA GLY A 336 18.54 -3.24 31.31
C GLY A 336 17.86 -4.11 30.24
N ARG A 337 18.36 -5.32 30.02
CA ARG A 337 17.72 -6.43 29.31
C ARG A 337 18.07 -7.70 30.06
N GLU A 338 17.20 -8.71 29.99
CA GLU A 338 17.48 -10.01 30.59
C GLU A 338 18.52 -10.79 29.77
N VAL A 339 19.52 -11.32 30.49
CA VAL A 339 20.58 -12.16 29.94
C VAL A 339 20.87 -13.35 30.85
N SER A 340 21.14 -14.50 30.24
CA SER A 340 21.73 -15.68 30.86
C SER A 340 23.24 -15.50 31.00
N LEU A 341 23.75 -15.81 32.19
CA LEU A 341 25.17 -15.77 32.55
C LEU A 341 25.86 -17.13 32.37
N GLY A 342 25.11 -18.22 32.56
CA GLY A 342 25.61 -19.60 32.54
C GLY A 342 24.49 -20.64 32.52
N VAL A 343 24.89 -21.91 32.40
CA VAL A 343 24.05 -23.12 32.34
C VAL A 343 24.18 -23.91 33.65
N LEU A 344 23.08 -24.33 34.29
CA LEU A 344 23.18 -25.03 35.58
C LEU A 344 23.86 -26.39 35.41
N SER A 345 24.90 -26.61 36.21
CA SER A 345 25.67 -27.86 36.20
C SER A 345 25.52 -28.65 37.48
N GLN A 346 25.78 -28.03 38.63
CA GLN A 346 25.95 -28.76 39.89
C GLN A 346 25.30 -28.08 41.09
N GLY A 347 25.02 -28.89 42.13
CA GLY A 347 24.60 -28.43 43.45
C GLY A 347 25.30 -29.25 44.53
N SER A 348 25.86 -28.58 45.53
CA SER A 348 26.70 -29.18 46.58
C SER A 348 26.45 -28.54 47.95
N ARG A 349 27.07 -29.07 49.01
CA ARG A 349 27.05 -28.47 50.36
C ARG A 349 28.30 -28.84 51.14
N PHE A 350 28.79 -27.91 51.96
CA PHE A 350 30.01 -28.09 52.77
C PHE A 350 29.77 -28.80 54.12
N PHE A 351 28.52 -28.92 54.55
CA PHE A 351 28.15 -29.51 55.84
C PHE A 351 27.21 -30.69 55.62
N HIS A 352 27.58 -31.86 56.12
CA HIS A 352 26.77 -33.06 55.98
C HIS A 352 26.07 -33.40 57.29
N ASP A 353 24.74 -33.38 57.24
CA ASP A 353 23.89 -34.00 58.25
C ASP A 353 22.66 -34.64 57.63
N VAL A 354 22.19 -35.73 58.26
CA VAL A 354 20.90 -36.37 58.01
C VAL A 354 20.21 -36.55 59.34
N ILE A 355 18.95 -36.12 59.42
CA ILE A 355 18.11 -36.23 60.62
C ILE A 355 17.89 -37.72 60.97
N GLY A 356 18.76 -38.30 61.81
CA GLY A 356 18.59 -39.64 62.37
C GLY A 356 19.82 -40.50 62.66
N PHE A 357 21.04 -40.17 62.18
CA PHE A 357 22.18 -41.10 62.26
C PHE A 357 23.40 -40.51 63.03
N PRO A 358 23.86 -41.11 64.15
CA PRO A 358 24.84 -40.46 65.04
C PRO A 358 26.32 -40.41 64.58
N ASN A 359 26.68 -41.03 63.44
CA ASN A 359 28.06 -41.44 63.16
C ASN A 359 28.60 -41.02 61.77
N ASP A 360 27.97 -40.09 61.06
CA ASP A 360 28.27 -39.85 59.62
C ASP A 360 28.89 -38.48 59.29
N ASN A 361 29.97 -38.15 59.99
CA ASN A 361 31.03 -37.36 59.38
C ASN A 361 31.87 -38.31 58.52
N PHE A 362 31.58 -38.45 57.20
CA PHE A 362 32.56 -38.52 56.09
C PHE A 362 31.93 -38.79 54.70
N VAL A 363 32.13 -37.85 53.78
CA VAL A 363 32.32 -37.98 52.31
C VAL A 363 31.52 -39.03 51.48
N TRP A 364 30.88 -38.53 50.41
CA TRP A 364 30.23 -39.18 49.25
C TRP A 364 28.70 -39.33 49.27
N PHE A 365 28.08 -38.51 48.40
CA PHE A 365 26.68 -38.51 47.93
C PHE A 365 25.57 -38.05 48.91
N PRO A 366 24.51 -37.39 48.41
CA PRO A 366 24.21 -36.07 48.97
C PRO A 366 22.75 -35.85 49.42
N GLN A 367 22.56 -34.76 50.17
CA GLN A 367 21.28 -34.09 50.41
C GLN A 367 21.47 -32.59 50.22
N PHE A 368 21.72 -32.17 48.97
CA PHE A 368 21.75 -30.77 48.55
C PHE A 368 20.32 -30.25 48.33
N SER A 369 20.15 -28.99 47.94
CA SER A 369 18.85 -28.33 47.78
C SER A 369 18.14 -28.11 49.13
N ASN A 370 18.84 -27.46 50.06
CA ASN A 370 18.38 -26.99 51.38
C ASN A 370 19.22 -25.76 51.80
N PHE A 371 18.89 -25.04 52.88
CA PHE A 371 19.71 -23.87 53.28
C PHE A 371 21.21 -24.23 53.46
N GLY A 372 22.11 -23.34 53.07
CA GLY A 372 23.56 -23.63 52.96
C GLY A 372 23.96 -24.56 51.80
N THR A 373 23.09 -24.78 50.80
CA THR A 373 23.44 -25.43 49.52
C THR A 373 24.03 -24.42 48.56
N THR A 374 25.18 -24.74 47.95
CA THR A 374 25.67 -23.99 46.78
C THR A 374 25.21 -24.63 45.48
N ALA A 375 24.97 -23.81 44.45
CA ALA A 375 24.73 -24.24 43.07
C ALA A 375 25.68 -23.51 42.11
N GLY A 376 26.16 -24.24 41.10
CA GLY A 376 27.19 -23.80 40.16
C GLY A 376 26.74 -23.89 38.71
N TRP A 377 26.88 -22.79 37.97
CA TRP A 377 26.57 -22.67 36.54
C TRP A 377 27.84 -22.53 35.70
N ASN A 378 27.96 -23.32 34.63
CA ASN A 378 29.01 -23.19 33.63
C ASN A 378 28.86 -21.84 32.88
N PRO A 379 29.82 -20.88 32.98
CA PRO A 379 29.67 -19.54 32.45
C PRO A 379 29.74 -19.49 30.92
N LEU A 380 28.80 -18.81 30.27
CA LEU A 380 28.73 -18.76 28.80
C LEU A 380 29.96 -18.09 28.17
N PHE A 381 30.66 -17.21 28.91
CA PHE A 381 31.86 -16.54 28.42
C PHE A 381 33.10 -17.45 28.33
N LEU A 382 33.08 -18.64 28.96
CA LEU A 382 34.16 -19.63 28.80
C LEU A 382 34.03 -20.44 27.50
N PHE A 383 32.81 -20.56 26.96
CA PHE A 383 32.47 -21.46 25.84
C PHE A 383 31.78 -20.75 24.65
N TRP A 384 31.80 -19.42 24.63
CA TRP A 384 31.05 -18.60 23.67
C TRP A 384 31.36 -18.94 22.21
N ASP A 385 32.59 -19.35 21.91
CA ASP A 385 33.06 -19.63 20.56
C ASP A 385 32.42 -20.91 20.02
N GLN A 386 32.40 -21.98 20.81
CA GLN A 386 31.77 -23.24 20.44
C GLN A 386 30.24 -23.11 20.43
N ILE A 387 29.63 -22.30 21.32
CA ILE A 387 28.20 -21.96 21.23
C ILE A 387 27.87 -21.28 19.89
N VAL A 388 28.68 -20.30 19.45
CA VAL A 388 28.50 -19.56 18.19
C VAL A 388 28.67 -20.46 16.95
N VAL A 389 29.64 -21.37 16.96
CA VAL A 389 29.85 -22.31 15.85
C VAL A 389 28.71 -23.32 15.78
N ASN A 390 28.41 -23.98 16.90
CA ASN A 390 27.58 -25.19 16.91
C ASN A 390 26.08 -24.90 16.97
N ASN A 391 25.62 -23.70 17.40
CA ASN A 391 24.24 -23.25 17.19
C ASN A 391 23.85 -23.36 15.71
N PRO A 392 22.88 -24.21 15.30
CA PRO A 392 22.58 -24.47 13.90
C PRO A 392 21.67 -23.40 13.27
N TYR A 393 21.05 -22.53 14.07
CA TYR A 393 20.29 -21.39 13.59
C TYR A 393 21.24 -20.26 13.20
N LYS A 394 21.13 -19.78 11.96
CA LYS A 394 22.05 -18.80 11.39
C LYS A 394 21.25 -17.63 10.81
N TYR A 395 21.38 -16.47 11.44
CA TYR A 395 20.96 -15.18 10.87
C TYR A 395 21.92 -14.80 9.74
N VAL A 396 21.41 -14.45 8.56
CA VAL A 396 22.23 -14.26 7.35
C VAL A 396 21.72 -13.10 6.48
N THR A 397 22.64 -12.41 5.80
CA THR A 397 22.32 -11.32 4.88
C THR A 397 23.01 -11.50 3.51
N ALA A 398 22.43 -10.89 2.48
CA ALA A 398 23.00 -10.88 1.14
C ALA A 398 23.88 -9.63 0.94
N ARG A 399 25.05 -9.80 0.32
CA ARG A 399 25.94 -8.71 -0.08
C ARG A 399 25.29 -7.85 -1.16
N ALA A 400 25.49 -6.53 -1.07
CA ALA A 400 25.03 -5.55 -2.05
C ALA A 400 25.36 -5.90 -3.53
N GLY A 401 24.57 -5.31 -4.42
CA GLY A 401 24.61 -5.52 -5.87
C GLY A 401 23.59 -6.55 -6.35
N ASN A 402 23.60 -6.84 -7.66
CA ASN A 402 22.76 -7.90 -8.22
C ASN A 402 23.40 -9.27 -7.99
N ARG A 403 22.60 -10.23 -7.52
CA ARG A 403 23.03 -11.54 -7.01
C ARG A 403 22.06 -12.64 -7.40
N GLU A 404 22.52 -13.88 -7.42
CA GLU A 404 21.65 -15.06 -7.40
C GLU A 404 21.74 -15.73 -6.01
N TRP A 405 20.61 -16.25 -5.51
CA TRP A 405 20.49 -16.90 -4.22
C TRP A 405 21.39 -18.13 -4.11
N THR A 406 21.58 -18.84 -5.22
CA THR A 406 22.36 -20.08 -5.32
C THR A 406 23.88 -19.88 -5.44
N ASP A 407 24.37 -18.63 -5.44
CA ASP A 407 25.81 -18.33 -5.36
C ASP A 407 26.28 -18.30 -3.89
N PRO A 408 27.21 -19.19 -3.45
CA PRO A 408 27.75 -19.18 -2.10
C PRO A 408 28.50 -17.89 -1.69
N ASN A 409 28.86 -17.05 -2.67
CA ASN A 409 29.53 -15.76 -2.46
C ASN A 409 28.54 -14.59 -2.25
N THR A 410 27.24 -14.82 -2.45
CA THR A 410 26.18 -13.83 -2.18
C THR A 410 26.05 -13.55 -0.68
N TRP A 411 26.32 -14.54 0.18
CA TRP A 411 25.83 -14.54 1.56
C TRP A 411 26.92 -14.26 2.61
N VAL A 412 26.50 -13.66 3.72
CA VAL A 412 27.31 -13.38 4.92
C VAL A 412 26.50 -13.74 6.15
N GLN A 413 27.12 -14.41 7.13
CA GLN A 413 26.47 -14.64 8.43
C GLN A 413 26.40 -13.32 9.22
N GLU A 414 25.21 -12.95 9.71
CA GLU A 414 25.03 -11.86 10.68
C GLU A 414 25.39 -12.36 12.11
N ILE A 415 25.38 -11.44 13.08
CA ILE A 415 25.38 -11.84 14.49
C ILE A 415 23.96 -12.22 14.92
N ASP A 416 23.85 -13.21 15.81
CA ASP A 416 22.60 -13.56 16.47
C ASP A 416 22.16 -12.39 17.37
N PRO A 417 20.89 -11.93 17.29
CA PRO A 417 20.40 -10.81 18.10
C PRO A 417 20.43 -11.06 19.61
N LEU A 418 20.56 -12.31 20.06
CA LEU A 418 20.67 -12.66 21.47
C LEU A 418 22.11 -12.73 22.01
N TYR A 419 23.16 -12.57 21.18
CA TYR A 419 24.54 -12.63 21.66
C TYR A 419 25.03 -11.26 22.20
N TYR A 420 25.36 -11.17 23.49
CA TYR A 420 25.76 -9.93 24.15
C TYR A 420 27.09 -10.04 24.89
N THR A 421 27.75 -8.89 25.05
CA THR A 421 28.83 -8.68 26.03
C THR A 421 28.66 -7.32 26.71
N LEU A 422 29.19 -7.16 27.92
CA LEU A 422 29.31 -5.87 28.58
C LEU A 422 30.38 -5.00 27.89
N ASN A 423 30.17 -3.68 27.89
CA ASN A 423 31.22 -2.69 27.65
C ASN A 423 31.83 -2.20 28.98
N ARG A 424 32.86 -1.36 28.90
CA ARG A 424 33.57 -0.77 30.07
C ARG A 424 32.72 0.10 31.03
N HIS A 425 31.42 0.21 30.79
CA HIS A 425 30.45 0.99 31.55
C HIS A 425 29.26 0.12 32.03
N GLY A 426 29.40 -1.21 32.01
CA GLY A 426 28.34 -2.15 32.43
C GLY A 426 27.14 -2.21 31.48
N GLN A 427 27.29 -1.79 30.22
CA GLN A 427 26.18 -1.77 29.25
C GLN A 427 26.29 -2.93 28.25
N LEU A 428 25.17 -3.61 28.01
CA LEU A 428 25.07 -4.67 26.99
C LEU A 428 25.32 -4.11 25.58
N GLN A 429 26.06 -4.86 24.78
CA GLN A 429 26.26 -4.61 23.35
C GLN A 429 26.09 -5.94 22.59
N ASN A 430 25.29 -5.94 21.52
CA ASN A 430 25.13 -7.10 20.65
C ASN A 430 26.41 -7.25 19.79
N ARG A 431 27.36 -8.01 20.30
CA ARG A 431 28.70 -8.23 19.74
C ARG A 431 29.32 -9.46 20.42
N LEU A 432 30.19 -10.17 19.70
CA LEU A 432 31.02 -11.23 20.27
C LEU A 432 32.24 -10.66 21.01
N PRO A 433 32.88 -11.46 21.89
CA PRO A 433 34.16 -11.12 22.49
C PRO A 433 35.27 -10.87 21.46
N THR A 434 36.30 -10.15 21.88
CA THR A 434 37.53 -9.91 21.07
C THR A 434 38.73 -10.70 21.59
N THR A 435 38.58 -11.36 22.73
CA THR A 435 39.49 -12.36 23.30
C THR A 435 39.02 -13.76 22.89
N ALA A 436 39.93 -14.73 22.84
CA ALA A 436 39.55 -16.14 22.74
C ALA A 436 38.64 -16.54 23.91
N ALA A 437 37.82 -17.58 23.70
CA ALA A 437 37.16 -18.28 24.78
C ALA A 437 38.22 -18.98 25.65
N LEU A 438 38.02 -18.98 26.97
CA LEU A 438 39.01 -19.52 27.92
C LEU A 438 38.91 -21.05 28.05
N GLY A 439 37.72 -21.61 27.85
CA GLY A 439 37.46 -23.03 28.04
C GLY A 439 37.45 -23.43 29.51
N SER A 440 37.86 -24.67 29.79
CA SER A 440 37.81 -25.30 31.12
C SER A 440 38.95 -24.88 32.06
N SER A 441 39.25 -23.59 32.16
CA SER A 441 40.34 -23.04 32.97
C SER A 441 39.87 -22.02 33.99
N ASP A 442 40.33 -22.14 35.25
CA ASP A 442 40.55 -21.02 36.18
C ASP A 442 41.41 -19.95 35.48
N ALA A 443 40.75 -18.87 35.06
CA ALA A 443 41.37 -17.76 34.33
C ALA A 443 40.57 -16.45 34.38
N ALA A 444 39.37 -16.44 34.96
CA ALA A 444 38.65 -15.23 35.30
C ALA A 444 39.34 -14.46 36.45
N ALA A 445 38.89 -13.24 36.71
CA ALA A 445 39.22 -12.56 37.94
C ALA A 445 38.14 -12.89 38.98
N ASN A 446 38.52 -13.62 40.04
CA ASN A 446 37.58 -14.02 41.09
C ASN A 446 36.82 -12.81 41.66
N LEU A 447 35.52 -12.98 41.83
CA LEU A 447 34.58 -11.93 42.21
C LEU A 447 33.65 -12.46 43.29
N GLY A 448 33.47 -11.68 44.36
CA GLY A 448 32.71 -12.10 45.55
C GLY A 448 33.62 -12.24 46.76
N THR A 449 33.15 -12.91 47.80
CA THR A 449 33.92 -13.24 49.01
C THR A 449 33.43 -14.58 49.52
N ILE A 450 34.33 -15.39 50.07
CA ILE A 450 34.03 -16.71 50.65
C ILE A 450 34.18 -16.60 52.16
N ASN A 451 33.14 -16.94 52.91
CA ASN A 451 33.18 -17.09 54.35
C ASN A 451 33.99 -18.34 54.75
N PRO A 452 34.85 -18.26 55.77
CA PRO A 452 35.50 -19.43 56.35
C PRO A 452 34.50 -20.22 57.21
N ASN A 453 34.65 -21.55 57.25
CA ASN A 453 33.89 -22.42 58.14
C ASN A 453 34.02 -21.94 59.60
N PRO A 454 32.91 -21.70 60.33
CA PRO A 454 32.95 -21.17 61.71
C PRO A 454 33.45 -22.19 62.75
N ALA A 455 33.45 -23.47 62.40
CA ALA A 455 33.93 -24.58 63.23
C ALA A 455 34.81 -25.54 62.39
N PRO A 456 35.99 -25.08 61.93
CA PRO A 456 36.77 -25.79 60.93
C PRO A 456 37.32 -27.12 61.52
N PRO A 457 37.03 -28.28 60.90
CA PRO A 457 37.53 -29.56 61.38
C PRO A 457 39.06 -29.63 61.25
N ALA A 458 39.72 -30.19 62.26
CA ALA A 458 41.16 -30.43 62.20
C ALA A 458 41.48 -31.46 61.10
N ALA A 459 42.56 -31.26 60.35
CA ALA A 459 42.98 -32.20 59.29
C ALA A 459 43.21 -33.65 59.79
N CYS A 460 43.50 -33.82 61.09
CA CYS A 460 43.57 -35.15 61.69
C CYS A 460 42.21 -35.89 61.70
N ALA A 461 41.08 -35.19 61.64
CA ALA A 461 39.76 -35.80 61.59
C ALA A 461 39.55 -36.40 60.20
N PHE A 462 39.82 -35.62 59.15
CA PHE A 462 39.81 -36.03 57.74
C PHE A 462 40.78 -37.17 57.39
N LEU A 463 41.75 -37.47 58.24
CA LEU A 463 42.68 -38.59 58.08
C LEU A 463 42.42 -39.75 59.06
N GLY A 464 41.41 -39.67 59.94
CA GLY A 464 41.17 -40.67 60.99
C GLY A 464 42.29 -40.76 62.05
N THR A 465 43.12 -39.72 62.17
CA THR A 465 44.35 -39.67 62.99
C THR A 465 44.28 -38.75 64.21
N CYS A 466 43.14 -38.10 64.49
CA CYS A 466 43.06 -37.23 65.67
C CYS A 466 43.33 -37.99 66.98
N PRO A 467 44.06 -37.40 67.94
CA PRO A 467 44.23 -37.99 69.27
C PRO A 467 42.87 -38.27 69.90
N ALA A 468 42.65 -39.50 70.36
CA ALA A 468 41.37 -39.91 70.93
C ALA A 468 41.06 -39.16 72.23
N THR A 469 40.23 -38.13 72.16
CA THR A 469 39.81 -37.29 73.30
C THR A 469 38.78 -37.98 74.19
N GLY A 470 39.19 -39.04 74.88
CA GLY A 470 38.62 -39.47 76.17
C GLY A 470 37.16 -39.99 76.17
N GLY A 471 36.89 -41.08 75.43
CA GLY A 471 35.59 -41.78 75.47
C GLY A 471 35.72 -43.26 75.10
N GLY A 472 36.36 -44.06 75.96
CA GLY A 472 37.00 -45.31 75.53
C GLY A 472 36.08 -46.54 75.33
N SER A 473 36.38 -47.33 74.28
CA SER A 473 36.72 -48.76 74.45
C SER A 473 37.43 -49.34 73.21
N ASP A 474 38.78 -49.38 73.31
CA ASP A 474 39.78 -50.10 72.49
C ASP A 474 39.84 -49.99 70.94
N PRO A 475 41.04 -50.15 70.34
CA PRO A 475 41.29 -49.89 68.92
C PRO A 475 41.33 -51.14 68.05
N ALA A 476 41.16 -50.96 66.73
CA ALA A 476 41.64 -51.89 65.71
C ALA A 476 42.52 -51.14 64.69
N ILE A 477 43.85 -51.29 64.81
CA ILE A 477 44.76 -50.88 63.73
C ILE A 477 44.61 -51.91 62.61
N VAL A 478 43.85 -51.57 61.57
CA VAL A 478 43.92 -52.27 60.28
C VAL A 478 44.85 -51.50 59.38
N ASN A 479 46.13 -51.90 59.40
CA ASN A 479 47.12 -51.38 58.48
C ASN A 479 46.90 -52.03 57.10
N GLN A 480 45.90 -51.53 56.36
CA GLN A 480 45.70 -51.83 54.95
C GLN A 480 45.86 -50.55 54.14
N ALA A 481 46.93 -50.49 53.36
CA ALA A 481 46.86 -49.79 52.09
C ALA A 481 45.84 -50.55 51.23
N MET A 482 44.64 -50.02 51.07
CA MET A 482 43.70 -50.49 50.05
C MET A 482 43.92 -49.70 48.75
N PRO A 483 43.70 -50.32 47.57
CA PRO A 483 44.32 -49.85 46.34
C PRO A 483 43.44 -48.80 45.64
N GLY A 484 44.02 -48.10 44.67
CA GLY A 484 43.21 -47.63 43.54
C GLY A 484 42.63 -48.86 42.85
N GLN A 485 41.31 -49.06 42.93
CA GLN A 485 40.66 -50.26 42.44
C GLN A 485 39.64 -49.94 41.33
N GLU A 486 40.12 -50.04 40.09
CA GLU A 486 39.27 -50.15 38.91
C GLU A 486 38.40 -51.43 39.00
N ILE A 487 37.09 -51.28 39.03
CA ILE A 487 36.08 -52.35 38.88
C ILE A 487 34.82 -51.69 38.27
N PHE A 488 34.30 -52.04 37.09
CA PHE A 488 34.82 -52.80 35.92
C PHE A 488 34.10 -52.25 34.67
N GLY A 489 34.60 -52.40 33.43
CA GLY A 489 35.89 -52.97 33.02
C GLY A 489 35.93 -53.42 31.54
N ASP A 490 37.11 -53.86 31.11
CA ASP A 490 37.45 -54.68 29.92
C ASP A 490 36.69 -54.41 28.60
N ALA A 491 37.18 -53.42 27.84
CA ALA A 491 36.97 -53.36 26.39
C ALA A 491 38.08 -54.14 25.67
N SER A 492 37.95 -55.47 25.64
CA SER A 492 38.92 -56.35 24.97
C SER A 492 39.11 -55.98 23.49
N ALA A 493 40.34 -55.70 23.08
CA ALA A 493 40.63 -55.15 21.75
C ALA A 493 40.33 -56.14 20.61
N VAL A 494 39.52 -55.70 19.64
CA VAL A 494 39.37 -56.34 18.32
C VAL A 494 40.01 -55.42 17.28
N GLU A 495 41.11 -55.87 16.67
CA GLU A 495 41.70 -55.15 15.54
C GLU A 495 40.78 -55.16 14.31
N SER A 496 40.51 -53.99 13.74
CA SER A 496 40.56 -53.83 12.28
C SER A 496 41.06 -52.42 11.95
N GLY A 497 42.19 -52.33 11.25
CA GLY A 497 42.93 -51.07 11.10
C GLY A 497 42.66 -50.32 9.80
N GLY A 498 42.79 -48.99 9.85
CA GLY A 498 42.72 -48.10 8.69
C GLY A 498 43.80 -47.01 8.73
N ARG A 499 44.86 -47.14 7.91
CA ARG A 499 45.86 -46.09 7.74
C ARG A 499 45.37 -45.01 6.78
N HIS A 500 45.25 -43.78 7.25
CA HIS A 500 45.63 -42.57 6.49
C HIS A 500 46.15 -41.50 7.47
N GLY A 501 47.04 -40.59 7.11
CA GLY A 501 47.68 -40.39 5.81
C GLY A 501 47.84 -38.89 5.53
N SER A 502 48.87 -38.26 6.10
CA SER A 502 49.03 -36.81 6.03
C SER A 502 49.28 -36.30 4.61
N SER A 503 48.59 -35.21 4.23
CA SER A 503 48.81 -34.45 3.00
C SER A 503 48.31 -33.00 3.15
N PRO A 504 49.00 -32.01 2.55
CA PRO A 504 48.59 -30.59 2.58
C PRO A 504 47.36 -30.32 1.69
N PRO A 505 46.68 -29.16 1.86
CA PRO A 505 45.24 -29.07 1.57
C PRO A 505 44.86 -28.87 0.10
N ALA A 506 43.66 -29.38 -0.21
CA ALA A 506 42.83 -29.01 -1.36
C ALA A 506 41.70 -28.04 -0.90
N PRO A 507 40.84 -27.50 -1.79
CA PRO A 507 39.93 -26.39 -1.45
C PRO A 507 38.98 -26.66 -0.28
N THR A 508 38.77 -25.64 0.55
CA THR A 508 37.95 -25.69 1.77
C THR A 508 36.46 -25.80 1.46
N GLY A 509 35.88 -26.98 1.67
CA GLY A 509 34.47 -27.12 2.03
C GLY A 509 34.22 -26.74 3.50
N PRO A 510 33.01 -26.97 4.04
CA PRO A 510 32.81 -26.96 5.50
C PRO A 510 33.75 -27.99 6.17
N SER A 511 34.15 -27.73 7.41
CA SER A 511 35.01 -28.61 8.20
C SER A 511 34.32 -29.95 8.49
N THR A 512 34.72 -31.00 7.78
CA THR A 512 34.08 -32.33 7.83
C THR A 512 34.56 -33.20 8.99
N ALA A 513 34.57 -32.65 10.21
CA ALA A 513 34.76 -33.44 11.43
C ALA A 513 33.43 -34.09 11.84
N LEU A 514 33.49 -35.28 12.44
CA LEU A 514 32.37 -35.83 13.18
C LEU A 514 32.27 -35.12 14.54
N TRP A 515 31.06 -34.99 15.09
CA TRP A 515 30.85 -34.40 16.42
C TRP A 515 31.65 -35.13 17.52
N SER A 516 31.87 -36.44 17.37
CA SER A 516 32.63 -37.30 18.27
C SER A 516 34.14 -37.39 17.98
N ASP A 517 34.66 -36.76 16.91
CA ASP A 517 36.11 -36.78 16.58
C ASP A 517 36.97 -35.99 17.59
N GLY A 518 36.38 -35.27 18.54
CA GLY A 518 37.11 -34.43 19.49
C GLY A 518 37.80 -33.22 18.84
N VAL A 519 37.17 -32.61 17.83
CA VAL A 519 37.73 -31.45 17.12
C VAL A 519 36.96 -30.18 17.46
N LEU A 520 37.61 -29.26 18.19
CA LEU A 520 37.08 -27.91 18.39
C LEU A 520 37.30 -27.06 17.12
N ILE A 521 36.23 -26.45 16.63
CA ILE A 521 36.26 -25.59 15.42
C ILE A 521 36.45 -24.14 15.86
N PRO A 522 37.49 -23.42 15.41
CA PRO A 522 37.63 -21.98 15.70
C PRO A 522 36.56 -21.14 15.01
N VAL A 523 36.04 -20.12 15.70
CA VAL A 523 35.14 -19.12 15.11
C VAL A 523 35.79 -18.48 13.87
N GLY A 524 35.02 -18.35 12.79
CA GLY A 524 35.48 -17.80 11.52
C GLY A 524 36.34 -18.73 10.65
N SER A 525 36.67 -19.96 11.08
CA SER A 525 37.51 -20.89 10.31
C SER A 525 36.85 -21.51 9.06
N GLY A 526 35.52 -21.43 8.92
CA GLY A 526 34.79 -22.00 7.79
C GLY A 526 33.45 -21.31 7.53
N ALA A 527 32.66 -21.87 6.61
CA ALA A 527 31.32 -21.38 6.33
C ALA A 527 30.37 -21.61 7.52
N LEU A 528 29.63 -20.56 7.92
CA LEU A 528 28.67 -20.57 9.04
C LEU A 528 29.26 -20.86 10.43
N THR A 529 30.58 -20.69 10.60
CA THR A 529 31.28 -20.81 11.90
C THR A 529 31.39 -19.46 12.63
N GLY A 530 30.48 -18.52 12.37
CA GLY A 530 30.41 -17.22 13.06
C GLY A 530 30.14 -16.01 12.15
N PRO A 531 29.85 -14.83 12.73
CA PRO A 531 29.52 -13.62 11.98
C PRO A 531 30.62 -13.20 11.01
N GLY A 532 30.24 -12.73 9.83
CA GLY A 532 31.17 -12.36 8.75
C GLY A 532 31.63 -13.51 7.86
N THR A 533 31.40 -14.78 8.24
CA THR A 533 31.70 -15.94 7.38
C THR A 533 30.84 -15.97 6.12
N THR A 534 31.34 -16.61 5.06
CA THR A 534 30.72 -16.76 3.74
C THR A 534 30.95 -18.15 3.15
N GLY A 535 30.49 -18.43 1.93
CA GLY A 535 30.71 -19.72 1.27
C GLY A 535 29.58 -20.74 1.52
N PHE A 536 28.37 -20.25 1.71
CA PHE A 536 27.16 -21.05 1.95
C PHE A 536 25.97 -20.48 1.17
N VAL A 537 24.93 -21.29 0.99
CA VAL A 537 23.62 -20.87 0.47
C VAL A 537 22.57 -21.15 1.54
N PRO A 538 21.72 -20.17 1.92
CA PRO A 538 20.61 -20.41 2.84
C PRO A 538 19.60 -21.38 2.23
N ASN A 539 19.53 -22.56 2.82
CA ASN A 539 18.52 -23.57 2.58
C ASN A 539 18.51 -24.52 3.80
N ASN A 540 17.39 -24.61 4.50
CA ASN A 540 17.25 -25.39 5.73
C ASN A 540 17.59 -26.86 5.49
N THR A 541 18.29 -27.47 6.45
CA THR A 541 18.59 -28.90 6.46
C THR A 541 18.71 -29.40 7.89
N ASN A 542 18.11 -30.57 8.16
CA ASN A 542 18.29 -31.29 9.42
C ASN A 542 19.72 -31.84 9.56
N GLY A 543 20.55 -31.75 8.51
CA GLY A 543 21.98 -32.06 8.53
C GLY A 543 22.31 -33.44 7.99
N THR A 544 23.41 -34.00 8.46
CA THR A 544 23.80 -35.41 8.28
C THR A 544 24.21 -35.93 9.65
N PRO A 545 23.59 -37.01 10.16
CA PRO A 545 23.89 -37.54 11.49
C PRO A 545 25.38 -37.71 11.74
N GLY A 546 25.84 -37.26 12.91
CA GLY A 546 27.24 -37.32 13.32
C GLY A 546 28.16 -36.28 12.66
N LEU A 547 27.76 -35.61 11.57
CA LEU A 547 28.61 -34.62 10.89
C LEU A 547 28.48 -33.23 11.53
N GLN A 548 29.57 -32.72 12.10
CA GLN A 548 29.60 -31.40 12.73
C GLN A 548 29.25 -30.29 11.74
N ASN A 549 28.59 -29.24 12.24
CA ASN A 549 28.27 -28.02 11.49
C ASN A 549 27.32 -28.26 10.27
N SER A 550 26.65 -29.43 10.18
CA SER A 550 25.85 -29.86 9.03
C SER A 550 24.36 -29.48 9.10
N THR A 551 23.72 -29.60 10.27
CA THR A 551 22.33 -29.15 10.52
C THR A 551 22.28 -27.64 10.50
N ARG A 552 21.50 -27.01 9.61
CA ARG A 552 21.45 -25.56 9.42
C ARG A 552 19.99 -25.08 9.25
N PHE A 553 19.64 -23.99 9.92
CA PHE A 553 18.37 -23.28 9.77
C PHE A 553 18.60 -21.77 9.61
N PHE A 554 17.76 -21.07 8.86
CA PHE A 554 18.06 -19.71 8.40
C PHE A 554 16.95 -18.69 8.61
N GLU A 555 17.30 -17.55 9.24
CA GLU A 555 16.54 -16.28 9.14
C GLU A 555 17.30 -15.34 8.18
N VAL A 556 16.66 -14.97 7.07
CA VAL A 556 17.27 -14.24 5.95
C VAL A 556 16.89 -12.77 6.00
N ASN A 557 17.89 -11.90 6.12
CA ASN A 557 17.76 -10.48 6.42
C ASN A 557 18.27 -9.60 5.27
N LEU A 558 17.41 -9.25 4.30
CA LEU A 558 17.80 -8.46 3.13
C LEU A 558 17.83 -6.96 3.44
N ARG A 559 18.99 -6.47 3.90
CA ARG A 559 19.24 -5.06 4.27
C ARG A 559 19.93 -4.24 3.17
N GLU A 560 20.76 -4.89 2.35
CA GLU A 560 21.64 -4.23 1.37
C GLU A 560 20.98 -3.92 0.03
N GLY A 561 21.44 -2.84 -0.61
CA GLY A 561 20.92 -2.39 -1.91
C GLY A 561 21.31 -3.31 -3.07
N GLY A 562 20.33 -3.80 -3.83
CA GLY A 562 20.54 -4.68 -4.98
C GLY A 562 19.36 -5.58 -5.30
N THR A 563 19.45 -6.35 -6.39
CA THR A 563 18.47 -7.39 -6.73
C THR A 563 19.04 -8.78 -6.52
N LEU A 564 18.58 -9.44 -5.47
CA LEU A 564 18.75 -10.87 -5.25
C LEU A 564 17.71 -11.62 -6.09
N SER A 565 18.13 -12.55 -6.94
CA SER A 565 17.24 -13.41 -7.72
C SER A 565 17.31 -14.85 -7.23
N LEU A 566 16.19 -15.56 -7.28
CA LEU A 566 16.08 -16.99 -7.03
C LEU A 566 15.55 -17.66 -8.31
N THR A 567 16.30 -18.65 -8.81
CA THR A 567 16.16 -19.18 -10.17
C THR A 567 16.36 -20.69 -10.20
N GLY A 568 15.43 -21.43 -10.79
CA GLY A 568 15.57 -22.88 -11.02
C GLY A 568 15.76 -23.74 -9.76
N ALA A 569 15.39 -23.23 -8.59
CA ALA A 569 15.65 -23.84 -7.30
C ALA A 569 14.44 -23.71 -6.36
N ASN A 570 14.27 -24.72 -5.51
CA ASN A 570 13.30 -24.71 -4.41
C ASN A 570 14.11 -24.59 -3.12
N VAL A 571 13.84 -23.54 -2.34
CA VAL A 571 14.54 -23.22 -1.10
C VAL A 571 13.54 -23.20 0.04
N THR A 572 13.90 -23.80 1.17
CA THR A 572 13.20 -23.63 2.44
C THR A 572 14.10 -22.83 3.38
N ILE A 573 13.56 -21.83 4.05
CA ILE A 573 14.18 -21.15 5.20
C ILE A 573 13.15 -21.09 6.34
N ASP A 574 13.51 -20.54 7.50
CA ASP A 574 12.52 -20.30 8.54
C ASP A 574 11.77 -18.99 8.27
N ARG A 575 12.51 -17.89 8.13
CA ARG A 575 11.95 -16.53 8.03
C ARG A 575 12.67 -15.70 6.97
N LEU A 576 11.90 -14.95 6.18
CA LEU A 576 12.40 -13.88 5.32
C LEU A 576 12.05 -12.53 5.93
N ASN A 577 13.03 -11.63 6.01
CA ASN A 577 12.85 -10.22 6.31
C ASN A 577 13.46 -9.37 5.19
N ILE A 578 12.66 -8.57 4.49
CA ILE A 578 13.17 -7.56 3.55
C ILE A 578 13.07 -6.19 4.22
N ARG A 579 14.23 -5.57 4.49
CA ARG A 579 14.35 -4.39 5.37
C ARG A 579 15.00 -3.16 4.74
N GLY A 580 15.78 -3.33 3.67
CA GLY A 580 16.41 -2.21 2.98
C GLY A 580 15.48 -1.61 1.93
N VAL A 581 15.36 -0.28 1.89
CA VAL A 581 14.61 0.43 0.83
C VAL A 581 15.16 0.17 -0.59
N GLY A 582 16.44 -0.22 -0.68
CA GLY A 582 17.09 -0.64 -1.92
C GLY A 582 17.12 -2.16 -2.14
N SER A 583 16.67 -2.97 -1.17
CA SER A 583 16.64 -4.43 -1.25
C SER A 583 15.54 -4.89 -2.21
N ARG A 584 15.86 -5.82 -3.10
CA ARG A 584 14.89 -6.46 -3.98
C ARG A 584 15.12 -7.97 -4.00
N LEU A 585 14.07 -8.75 -3.79
CA LEU A 585 14.04 -10.19 -4.05
C LEU A 585 13.20 -10.46 -5.30
N ASN A 586 13.69 -11.29 -6.23
CA ASN A 586 12.93 -11.77 -7.38
C ASN A 586 12.90 -13.30 -7.37
N ILE A 587 11.72 -13.89 -7.12
CA ILE A 587 11.47 -15.32 -7.22
C ILE A 587 10.93 -15.59 -8.63
N ARG A 588 11.80 -16.08 -9.52
CA ARG A 588 11.47 -16.32 -10.93
C ARG A 588 10.51 -17.49 -11.09
N SER A 589 9.79 -17.54 -12.22
CA SER A 589 8.71 -18.50 -12.51
C SER A 589 9.08 -19.99 -12.48
N ASN A 590 10.36 -20.34 -12.44
CA ASN A 590 10.86 -21.71 -12.31
C ASN A 590 11.46 -22.02 -10.92
N ALA A 591 11.12 -21.23 -9.89
CA ALA A 591 11.69 -21.33 -8.55
C ALA A 591 10.63 -21.17 -7.45
N SER A 592 10.97 -21.61 -6.24
CA SER A 592 10.14 -21.37 -5.06
C SER A 592 10.96 -21.10 -3.79
N LEU A 593 10.40 -20.25 -2.91
CA LEU A 593 10.93 -19.97 -1.58
C LEU A 593 9.85 -20.24 -0.53
N THR A 594 10.09 -21.20 0.35
CA THR A 594 9.22 -21.55 1.49
C THR A 594 9.78 -20.96 2.78
N THR A 595 8.94 -20.40 3.64
CA THR A 595 9.35 -19.93 4.99
C THR A 595 8.47 -20.60 6.04
N THR A 596 9.05 -21.41 6.93
CA THR A 596 8.27 -22.23 7.87
C THR A 596 7.65 -21.44 9.03
N ILE A 597 8.06 -20.19 9.23
CA ILE A 597 7.42 -19.23 10.15
C ILE A 597 7.12 -17.89 9.42
N THR A 598 6.48 -16.95 10.11
CA THR A 598 5.98 -15.69 9.53
C THR A 598 7.12 -14.85 8.96
N SER A 599 6.90 -14.31 7.75
CA SER A 599 7.85 -13.47 7.01
C SER A 599 7.38 -12.01 6.91
N TYR A 600 8.32 -11.09 6.68
CA TYR A 600 8.10 -9.65 6.82
C TYR A 600 8.70 -8.81 5.68
N LEU A 601 7.93 -7.84 5.19
CA LEU A 601 8.37 -6.79 4.26
C LEU A 601 8.28 -5.42 4.95
N ASP A 602 9.38 -4.95 5.52
CA ASP A 602 9.47 -3.62 6.16
C ASP A 602 9.72 -2.51 5.13
N ALA A 603 10.44 -2.83 4.06
CA ALA A 603 10.83 -1.90 3.00
C ALA A 603 11.40 -2.65 1.79
N GLY A 604 11.55 -1.96 0.66
CA GLY A 604 12.10 -2.55 -0.57
C GLY A 604 11.03 -3.23 -1.41
N ARG A 605 11.37 -4.34 -2.06
CA ARG A 605 10.49 -5.02 -3.03
C ARG A 605 10.66 -6.55 -3.03
N ILE A 606 9.55 -7.27 -3.19
CA ILE A 606 9.55 -8.67 -3.61
C ILE A 606 8.77 -8.82 -4.91
N THR A 607 9.40 -9.41 -5.92
CA THR A 607 8.78 -9.84 -7.18
C THR A 607 8.56 -11.35 -7.11
N VAL A 608 7.32 -11.82 -7.19
CA VAL A 608 6.92 -13.22 -7.14
C VAL A 608 6.30 -13.59 -8.49
N ASP A 609 7.12 -14.18 -9.37
CA ASP A 609 6.66 -14.80 -10.63
C ASP A 609 6.63 -16.33 -10.53
N GLY A 610 7.36 -16.90 -9.56
CA GLY A 610 7.28 -18.31 -9.15
C GLY A 610 6.33 -18.50 -7.97
N ALA A 611 6.77 -19.24 -6.95
CA ALA A 611 6.00 -19.46 -5.72
C ALA A 611 6.73 -18.96 -4.46
N PHE A 612 6.04 -18.17 -3.63
CA PHE A 612 6.47 -17.82 -2.29
C PHE A 612 5.54 -18.52 -1.29
N ASN A 613 6.07 -19.34 -0.39
CA ASN A 613 5.28 -20.20 0.51
C ASN A 613 5.61 -19.90 2.00
N PRO A 614 5.32 -18.69 2.51
CA PRO A 614 5.50 -18.38 3.92
C PRO A 614 4.38 -18.98 4.79
N LEU A 615 4.59 -19.11 6.10
CA LEU A 615 3.49 -19.45 7.02
C LEU A 615 2.40 -18.36 7.00
N ALA A 616 2.83 -17.11 7.19
CA ALA A 616 2.05 -15.88 7.02
C ALA A 616 2.99 -14.77 6.50
N PHE A 617 2.44 -13.70 5.92
CA PHE A 617 3.24 -12.62 5.33
C PHE A 617 2.75 -11.22 5.69
N ASP A 618 3.51 -10.53 6.54
CA ASP A 618 3.23 -9.16 6.97
C ASP A 618 3.95 -8.15 6.06
N VAL A 619 3.17 -7.26 5.45
CA VAL A 619 3.65 -6.21 4.55
C VAL A 619 3.45 -4.86 5.23
N TYR A 620 4.48 -4.39 5.94
CA TYR A 620 4.45 -3.11 6.63
C TYR A 620 4.58 -1.93 5.67
N LEU A 621 5.54 -1.99 4.74
CA LEU A 621 5.70 -1.03 3.63
C LEU A 621 6.20 -1.80 2.39
N GLY A 622 6.84 -1.11 1.44
CA GLY A 622 7.46 -1.74 0.28
C GLY A 622 6.46 -2.13 -0.81
N ILE A 623 6.91 -3.01 -1.72
CA ILE A 623 6.14 -3.44 -2.89
C ILE A 623 6.17 -4.96 -3.01
N VAL A 624 5.00 -5.58 -3.10
CA VAL A 624 4.80 -6.98 -3.51
C VAL A 624 4.26 -6.95 -4.94
N GLU A 625 4.94 -7.60 -5.88
CA GLU A 625 4.57 -7.57 -7.29
C GLU A 625 4.82 -8.91 -8.01
N GLY A 626 4.31 -9.06 -9.24
CA GLY A 626 4.57 -10.21 -10.11
C GLY A 626 3.31 -11.02 -10.46
N SER A 627 3.49 -12.10 -11.23
CA SER A 627 2.38 -12.93 -11.76
C SER A 627 2.32 -14.36 -11.18
N GLY A 628 2.94 -14.57 -10.03
CA GLY A 628 3.10 -15.87 -9.38
C GLY A 628 2.05 -16.16 -8.29
N VAL A 629 2.45 -17.03 -7.35
CA VAL A 629 1.59 -17.50 -6.25
C VAL A 629 2.25 -17.26 -4.89
N ILE A 630 1.50 -16.71 -3.95
CA ILE A 630 1.85 -16.61 -2.53
C ILE A 630 0.99 -17.62 -1.75
N ASN A 631 1.57 -18.71 -1.27
CA ASN A 631 0.90 -19.72 -0.45
C ASN A 631 1.12 -19.41 1.03
N ALA A 632 0.17 -18.74 1.67
CA ALA A 632 0.28 -18.22 3.03
C ALA A 632 -0.94 -18.67 3.87
N PRO A 633 -0.92 -19.88 4.47
CA PRO A 633 -2.08 -20.43 5.18
C PRO A 633 -2.47 -19.64 6.45
N GLY A 634 -1.56 -18.87 7.04
CA GLY A 634 -1.84 -17.89 8.10
C GLY A 634 -2.22 -16.48 7.59
N GLY A 635 -2.37 -16.32 6.28
CA GLY A 635 -2.79 -15.09 5.61
C GLY A 635 -1.68 -14.12 5.21
N VAL A 636 -2.08 -13.06 4.51
CA VAL A 636 -1.23 -11.95 4.07
C VAL A 636 -1.83 -10.62 4.53
N ALA A 637 -1.09 -9.85 5.33
CA ALA A 637 -1.54 -8.58 5.91
C ALA A 637 -0.81 -7.38 5.29
N ASN A 638 -1.49 -6.62 4.43
CA ASN A 638 -0.98 -5.36 3.89
C ASN A 638 -1.33 -4.18 4.81
N TYR A 639 -0.40 -3.77 5.66
CA TYR A 639 -0.57 -2.62 6.53
C TYR A 639 -0.43 -1.31 5.77
N ALA A 640 0.70 -1.06 5.09
CA ALA A 640 0.94 0.18 4.33
C ALA A 640 1.90 0.01 3.12
N GLY A 641 2.02 -1.21 2.58
CA GLY A 641 2.73 -1.48 1.33
C GLY A 641 1.84 -1.41 0.09
N VAL A 642 2.45 -1.64 -1.07
CA VAL A 642 1.78 -1.72 -2.36
C VAL A 642 1.72 -3.17 -2.84
N ILE A 643 0.53 -3.67 -3.16
CA ILE A 643 0.33 -4.92 -3.90
C ILE A 643 0.11 -4.57 -5.38
N SER A 644 0.92 -5.12 -6.28
CA SER A 644 0.89 -4.82 -7.72
C SER A 644 0.93 -6.12 -8.54
N PRO A 645 -0.21 -6.76 -8.83
CA PRO A 645 -0.26 -7.87 -9.78
C PRO A 645 0.47 -7.52 -11.08
N GLY A 646 1.22 -8.46 -11.64
CA GLY A 646 2.00 -8.29 -12.87
C GLY A 646 3.23 -7.35 -12.78
N GLY A 647 3.20 -6.33 -11.92
CA GLY A 647 4.31 -5.45 -11.55
C GLY A 647 4.66 -4.36 -12.58
N ASN A 648 5.38 -4.74 -13.62
CA ASN A 648 5.68 -3.88 -14.80
C ASN A 648 4.97 -4.39 -16.08
N ASN A 649 4.29 -5.53 -15.98
CA ASN A 649 3.48 -6.12 -17.03
C ASN A 649 2.08 -6.32 -16.45
N ILE A 650 1.09 -6.57 -17.29
CA ILE A 650 -0.25 -6.91 -16.81
C ILE A 650 -0.32 -8.41 -16.46
N GLY A 651 -0.81 -8.75 -15.26
CA GLY A 651 -0.82 -10.13 -14.78
C GLY A 651 -1.71 -10.40 -13.56
N THR A 652 -1.79 -11.68 -13.19
CA THR A 652 -2.55 -12.16 -12.02
C THR A 652 -1.59 -12.54 -10.90
N LEU A 653 -1.68 -11.89 -9.75
CA LEU A 653 -1.04 -12.35 -8.51
C LEU A 653 -2.06 -13.18 -7.73
N THR A 654 -1.67 -14.40 -7.34
CA THR A 654 -2.54 -15.30 -6.57
C THR A 654 -2.07 -15.41 -5.13
N ILE A 655 -2.98 -15.29 -4.16
CA ILE A 655 -2.77 -15.57 -2.74
C ILE A 655 -3.61 -16.80 -2.38
N ASN A 656 -3.00 -17.81 -1.77
CA ASN A 656 -3.69 -18.99 -1.24
C ASN A 656 -3.64 -18.93 0.29
N GLY A 657 -4.79 -18.59 0.88
CA GLY A 657 -4.91 -18.05 2.24
C GLY A 657 -5.65 -16.71 2.22
N ASP A 658 -5.92 -16.14 3.40
CA ASP A 658 -6.69 -14.90 3.54
C ASP A 658 -5.85 -13.65 3.21
N PHE A 659 -6.51 -12.57 2.80
CA PHE A 659 -5.86 -11.28 2.53
C PHE A 659 -6.55 -10.14 3.28
N ALA A 660 -5.78 -9.40 4.09
CA ALA A 660 -6.25 -8.21 4.80
C ALA A 660 -5.46 -6.97 4.37
N GLN A 661 -6.14 -5.88 4.01
CA GLN A 661 -5.52 -4.58 3.72
C GLN A 661 -6.06 -3.48 4.66
N SER A 662 -5.15 -2.70 5.24
CA SER A 662 -5.49 -1.54 6.08
C SER A 662 -5.72 -0.25 5.26
N GLY A 663 -6.28 0.79 5.88
CA GLY A 663 -6.51 2.12 5.28
C GLY A 663 -5.27 2.84 4.72
N TRP A 664 -4.06 2.35 5.04
CA TRP A 664 -2.80 2.85 4.48
C TRP A 664 -2.25 1.98 3.33
N GLY A 665 -2.73 0.75 3.18
CA GLY A 665 -2.36 -0.14 2.09
C GLY A 665 -2.86 0.35 0.73
N THR A 666 -2.21 -0.14 -0.32
CA THR A 666 -2.55 0.22 -1.70
C THR A 666 -2.50 -1.00 -2.62
N VAL A 667 -3.50 -1.15 -3.49
CA VAL A 667 -3.41 -1.99 -4.69
C VAL A 667 -3.13 -1.09 -5.89
N LEU A 668 -2.13 -1.46 -6.70
CA LEU A 668 -1.90 -0.90 -8.03
C LEU A 668 -2.48 -1.85 -9.07
N PHE A 669 -3.19 -1.30 -10.06
CA PHE A 669 -3.97 -2.06 -11.05
C PHE A 669 -3.79 -1.49 -12.46
N GLN A 670 -3.19 -2.25 -13.36
CA GLN A 670 -2.92 -1.87 -14.74
C GLN A 670 -4.00 -2.39 -15.70
N ILE A 671 -4.44 -1.51 -16.61
CA ILE A 671 -5.48 -1.79 -17.62
C ILE A 671 -4.87 -1.64 -19.01
N GLY A 672 -4.64 -2.77 -19.68
CA GLY A 672 -4.13 -2.81 -21.04
C GLY A 672 -5.22 -2.77 -22.11
N LYS A 673 -4.79 -2.90 -23.37
CA LYS A 673 -5.70 -2.92 -24.54
C LYS A 673 -6.52 -4.20 -24.64
N HIS A 674 -6.00 -5.32 -24.12
CA HIS A 674 -6.60 -6.67 -24.26
C HIS A 674 -6.57 -7.50 -22.98
N SER A 675 -5.98 -6.98 -21.89
CA SER A 675 -5.81 -7.64 -20.60
C SER A 675 -5.88 -6.60 -19.49
N VAL A 676 -6.22 -7.04 -18.28
CA VAL A 676 -6.16 -6.25 -17.04
C VAL A 676 -5.52 -7.09 -15.95
N ASP A 677 -4.99 -6.42 -14.93
CA ASP A 677 -4.44 -7.09 -13.74
C ASP A 677 -5.50 -7.88 -12.99
N ARG A 678 -5.06 -8.71 -12.03
CA ARG A 678 -5.98 -9.29 -11.03
C ARG A 678 -5.26 -9.70 -9.75
N LEU A 679 -5.83 -9.33 -8.61
CA LEU A 679 -5.51 -9.98 -7.34
C LEU A 679 -6.53 -11.11 -7.12
N VAL A 680 -6.07 -12.35 -7.04
CA VAL A 680 -6.92 -13.52 -6.78
C VAL A 680 -6.56 -14.09 -5.42
N VAL A 681 -7.52 -14.15 -4.50
CA VAL A 681 -7.36 -14.63 -3.13
C VAL A 681 -8.23 -15.88 -2.96
N ASN A 682 -7.60 -17.03 -2.76
CA ASN A 682 -8.28 -18.29 -2.47
C ASN A 682 -8.53 -18.44 -0.96
N GLY A 683 -9.05 -17.39 -0.34
CA GLY A 683 -9.39 -17.22 1.07
C GLY A 683 -10.31 -16.01 1.26
N ASP A 684 -10.56 -15.59 2.49
CA ASP A 684 -11.36 -14.41 2.79
C ASP A 684 -10.58 -13.09 2.57
N VAL A 685 -11.29 -12.05 2.14
CA VAL A 685 -10.72 -10.73 1.83
C VAL A 685 -11.29 -9.67 2.75
N THR A 686 -10.43 -9.00 3.52
CA THR A 686 -10.78 -7.77 4.25
C THR A 686 -10.11 -6.57 3.58
N MET A 687 -10.91 -5.64 3.04
CA MET A 687 -10.43 -4.54 2.21
C MET A 687 -10.70 -3.16 2.82
N SER A 688 -9.66 -2.32 2.75
CA SER A 688 -9.64 -0.88 3.07
C SER A 688 -8.49 -0.27 2.25
N GLY A 689 -8.27 1.04 2.33
CA GLY A 689 -7.14 1.72 1.72
C GLY A 689 -7.40 2.14 0.28
N ASN A 690 -6.38 2.04 -0.58
CA ASN A 690 -6.34 2.79 -1.84
C ASN A 690 -6.24 1.85 -3.05
N LEU A 691 -6.99 2.18 -4.11
CA LEU A 691 -6.82 1.60 -5.44
C LEU A 691 -6.25 2.65 -6.40
N LEU A 692 -5.01 2.43 -6.83
CA LEU A 692 -4.37 3.19 -7.91
C LEU A 692 -4.57 2.45 -9.23
N VAL A 693 -4.91 3.19 -10.28
CA VAL A 693 -5.20 2.64 -11.61
C VAL A 693 -4.30 3.29 -12.65
N ASP A 694 -3.64 2.46 -13.44
CA ASP A 694 -2.87 2.84 -14.62
C ASP A 694 -3.56 2.26 -15.87
N SER A 695 -3.52 2.96 -17.00
CA SER A 695 -4.30 2.55 -18.18
C SER A 695 -3.67 2.91 -19.52
N ASP A 696 -3.26 1.86 -20.22
CA ASP A 696 -2.71 1.86 -21.59
C ASP A 696 -3.81 1.92 -22.67
N ARG A 697 -5.08 1.90 -22.23
CA ARG A 697 -6.27 2.09 -23.04
C ARG A 697 -7.04 3.32 -22.57
N ARG A 698 -7.85 3.87 -23.46
CA ARG A 698 -8.83 4.91 -23.14
C ARG A 698 -10.01 4.29 -22.41
N LEU A 699 -10.33 4.81 -21.22
CA LEU A 699 -11.48 4.39 -20.41
C LEU A 699 -12.76 5.09 -20.88
N ARG A 700 -13.90 4.43 -20.68
CA ARG A 700 -15.24 4.95 -20.98
C ARG A 700 -16.17 4.77 -19.78
N PHE A 701 -17.17 5.65 -19.65
CA PHE A 701 -18.23 5.46 -18.65
C PHE A 701 -18.91 4.09 -18.83
N GLY A 702 -19.13 3.37 -17.74
CA GLY A 702 -19.70 2.02 -17.73
C GLY A 702 -18.68 0.88 -17.90
N ASP A 703 -17.40 1.16 -18.20
CA ASP A 703 -16.34 0.15 -18.13
C ASP A 703 -16.29 -0.49 -16.73
N ARG A 704 -16.26 -1.82 -16.65
CA ARG A 704 -16.21 -2.59 -15.40
C ARG A 704 -15.11 -3.66 -15.46
N PHE A 705 -14.27 -3.73 -14.43
CA PHE A 705 -13.13 -4.66 -14.34
C PHE A 705 -13.06 -5.29 -12.94
N VAL A 706 -12.84 -6.61 -12.86
CA VAL A 706 -12.66 -7.31 -11.58
C VAL A 706 -11.23 -7.09 -11.08
N VAL A 707 -11.06 -6.30 -10.02
CA VAL A 707 -9.75 -5.96 -9.45
C VAL A 707 -9.29 -7.04 -8.47
N VAL A 708 -10.19 -7.44 -7.58
CA VAL A 708 -9.95 -8.45 -6.55
C VAL A 708 -11.00 -9.55 -6.67
N GLN A 709 -10.60 -10.80 -6.52
CA GLN A 709 -11.50 -11.92 -6.25
C GLN A 709 -11.12 -12.58 -4.92
N GLY A 710 -12.11 -12.99 -4.13
CA GLY A 710 -11.99 -13.69 -2.85
C GLY A 710 -12.96 -14.87 -2.75
N GLN A 711 -12.95 -15.59 -1.62
CA GLN A 711 -14.03 -16.52 -1.26
C GLN A 711 -15.22 -15.78 -0.66
N THR A 712 -14.98 -14.94 0.35
CA THR A 712 -15.90 -13.89 0.79
C THR A 712 -15.16 -12.55 0.88
N ILE A 713 -15.89 -11.44 0.75
CA ILE A 713 -15.32 -10.09 0.83
C ILE A 713 -16.01 -9.25 1.92
N SER A 714 -15.19 -8.61 2.76
CA SER A 714 -15.58 -7.66 3.79
C SER A 714 -14.88 -6.32 3.54
N GLY A 715 -15.64 -5.23 3.54
CA GLY A 715 -15.11 -3.89 3.22
C GLY A 715 -14.94 -3.64 1.71
N ASN A 716 -14.23 -2.56 1.38
CA ASN A 716 -13.98 -2.06 0.03
C ASN A 716 -12.81 -1.05 0.09
N PHE A 717 -12.25 -0.65 -1.05
CA PHE A 717 -11.29 0.47 -1.09
C PHE A 717 -11.95 1.78 -0.63
N ASP A 718 -11.28 2.52 0.24
CA ASP A 718 -11.71 3.85 0.72
C ASP A 718 -11.49 4.95 -0.33
N ARG A 719 -10.50 4.76 -1.23
CA ARG A 719 -10.14 5.73 -2.28
C ARG A 719 -9.75 5.05 -3.60
N THR A 720 -10.11 5.73 -4.68
CA THR A 720 -9.90 5.34 -6.08
C THR A 720 -9.29 6.48 -6.90
N PHE A 721 -8.84 6.19 -8.12
CA PHE A 721 -8.32 7.20 -9.04
C PHE A 721 -9.40 8.18 -9.56
N GLY A 722 -8.95 9.34 -10.07
CA GLY A 722 -9.79 10.23 -10.87
C GLY A 722 -10.66 11.23 -10.10
N SER A 723 -10.44 11.42 -8.79
CA SER A 723 -11.21 12.38 -7.97
C SER A 723 -11.05 13.87 -8.36
N GLY A 724 -10.31 14.18 -9.43
CA GLY A 724 -10.24 15.50 -10.07
C GLY A 724 -10.83 15.58 -11.48
N THR A 725 -11.12 14.46 -12.15
CA THR A 725 -11.44 14.39 -13.59
C THR A 725 -12.95 14.24 -13.87
N LEU A 726 -13.35 14.25 -15.16
CA LEU A 726 -14.74 14.05 -15.58
C LEU A 726 -15.18 12.58 -15.43
N LEU A 727 -14.39 11.65 -15.96
CA LEU A 727 -14.46 10.24 -15.59
C LEU A 727 -13.66 9.99 -14.30
N PHE A 728 -14.13 9.07 -13.46
CA PHE A 728 -13.43 8.64 -12.23
C PHE A 728 -13.71 7.17 -11.91
N GLY A 729 -12.82 6.54 -11.15
CA GLY A 729 -13.04 5.16 -10.69
C GLY A 729 -13.94 5.11 -9.46
N ARG A 730 -14.88 4.16 -9.41
CA ARG A 730 -15.63 3.80 -8.21
C ARG A 730 -15.62 2.28 -8.06
N THR A 731 -15.34 1.79 -6.86
CA THR A 731 -15.31 0.35 -6.60
C THR A 731 -16.64 -0.16 -6.05
N VAL A 732 -17.07 -1.33 -6.54
CA VAL A 732 -18.25 -2.06 -6.07
C VAL A 732 -17.76 -3.38 -5.49
N ALA A 733 -18.00 -3.60 -4.20
CA ALA A 733 -17.81 -4.91 -3.57
C ALA A 733 -19.10 -5.71 -3.72
N ASP A 734 -19.00 -6.82 -4.45
CA ASP A 734 -19.97 -7.92 -4.47
C ASP A 734 -19.48 -9.03 -3.50
N ALA A 735 -20.15 -10.18 -3.42
CA ALA A 735 -19.87 -11.17 -2.36
C ALA A 735 -18.49 -11.86 -2.46
N ASP A 736 -17.98 -12.03 -3.69
CA ASP A 736 -16.74 -12.75 -4.02
C ASP A 736 -15.72 -11.87 -4.78
N SER A 737 -16.06 -10.60 -5.04
CA SER A 737 -15.34 -9.76 -6.00
C SER A 737 -15.40 -8.27 -5.66
N ILE A 738 -14.32 -7.53 -5.95
CA ILE A 738 -14.31 -6.06 -5.94
C ILE A 738 -14.02 -5.58 -7.35
N ASP A 739 -14.99 -4.86 -7.92
CA ASP A 739 -14.95 -4.42 -9.30
C ASP A 739 -14.76 -2.90 -9.37
N LEU A 740 -13.78 -2.48 -10.18
CA LEU A 740 -13.62 -1.10 -10.60
C LEU A 740 -14.66 -0.81 -11.69
N VAL A 741 -15.56 0.12 -11.41
CA VAL A 741 -16.50 0.71 -12.37
C VAL A 741 -16.03 2.12 -12.72
N ILE A 742 -15.98 2.45 -14.00
CA ILE A 742 -15.69 3.80 -14.47
C ILE A 742 -16.99 4.61 -14.50
N ASP A 743 -17.07 5.53 -13.56
CA ASP A 743 -18.22 6.42 -13.34
C ASP A 743 -17.88 7.84 -13.86
N ALA A 744 -18.85 8.75 -13.85
CA ALA A 744 -18.68 10.08 -14.43
C ALA A 744 -19.37 11.18 -13.62
N ARG A 745 -18.80 12.38 -13.64
CA ARG A 745 -19.41 13.56 -13.01
C ARG A 745 -20.60 14.07 -13.83
N PRO A 746 -21.72 14.47 -13.20
CA PRO A 746 -22.80 15.16 -13.89
C PRO A 746 -22.35 16.53 -14.39
N LEU A 747 -22.37 16.71 -15.71
CA LEU A 747 -21.99 17.93 -16.42
C LEU A 747 -22.79 19.15 -15.94
N HIS A 748 -24.06 19.00 -15.58
CA HIS A 748 -24.89 20.12 -15.12
C HIS A 748 -24.38 20.77 -13.82
N SER A 749 -23.61 20.03 -13.01
CA SER A 749 -22.98 20.56 -11.80
C SER A 749 -21.83 21.54 -12.10
N LEU A 750 -21.27 21.51 -13.31
CA LEU A 750 -20.18 22.39 -13.76
C LEU A 750 -20.68 23.68 -14.41
N PHE A 751 -21.93 23.70 -14.90
CA PHE A 751 -22.49 24.77 -15.74
C PHE A 751 -23.78 25.40 -15.17
N SER A 752 -23.98 25.38 -13.85
CA SER A 752 -25.20 25.89 -13.21
C SER A 752 -25.41 27.39 -13.46
N GLY A 753 -26.57 27.78 -14.01
CA GLY A 753 -26.94 29.18 -14.29
C GLY A 753 -26.31 29.77 -15.55
N GLY A 754 -25.47 29.02 -16.27
CA GLY A 754 -24.81 29.46 -17.51
C GLY A 754 -25.52 29.00 -18.79
N PHE A 755 -25.09 29.54 -19.93
CA PHE A 755 -25.60 29.23 -21.28
C PHE A 755 -25.69 27.71 -21.57
N TRP A 756 -24.74 26.93 -21.05
CA TRP A 756 -24.65 25.49 -21.29
C TRP A 756 -25.53 24.61 -20.40
N GLN A 757 -26.22 25.16 -19.39
CA GLN A 757 -26.88 24.35 -18.35
C GLN A 757 -27.87 23.32 -18.90
N SER A 758 -28.68 23.71 -19.90
CA SER A 758 -29.71 22.83 -20.49
C SER A 758 -29.09 21.68 -21.30
N LEU A 759 -28.04 21.98 -22.08
CA LEU A 759 -27.27 20.98 -22.82
C LEU A 759 -26.56 20.02 -21.86
N ALA A 760 -25.97 20.52 -20.78
CA ALA A 760 -25.34 19.70 -19.75
C ALA A 760 -26.35 18.75 -19.06
N LEU A 761 -27.56 19.23 -18.76
CA LEU A 761 -28.65 18.40 -18.24
C LEU A 761 -29.15 17.35 -19.26
N ALA A 762 -29.15 17.66 -20.55
CA ALA A 762 -29.47 16.70 -21.60
C ALA A 762 -28.41 15.60 -21.73
N LEU A 763 -27.13 15.98 -21.73
CA LEU A 763 -26.02 15.03 -21.79
C LEU A 763 -25.97 14.14 -20.54
N ASP A 764 -26.27 14.67 -19.35
CA ASP A 764 -26.40 13.85 -18.15
C ASP A 764 -27.56 12.86 -18.22
N ARG A 765 -28.74 13.27 -18.71
CA ARG A 765 -29.84 12.34 -19.00
C ARG A 765 -29.41 11.27 -20.01
N GLY A 766 -28.64 11.66 -21.03
CA GLY A 766 -28.15 10.74 -22.05
C GLY A 766 -27.24 9.67 -21.47
N ARG A 767 -26.30 10.08 -20.62
CA ARG A 767 -25.36 9.19 -19.95
C ARG A 767 -26.03 8.28 -18.92
N PHE A 768 -26.78 8.85 -17.97
CA PHE A 768 -27.27 8.13 -16.80
C PHE A 768 -28.63 7.44 -17.01
N ASN A 769 -29.44 7.87 -17.99
CA ASN A 769 -30.79 7.33 -18.21
C ASN A 769 -30.94 6.52 -19.53
N GLY A 770 -29.84 5.94 -20.04
CA GLY A 770 -29.89 4.83 -21.01
C GLY A 770 -29.61 5.14 -22.48
N ASN A 771 -29.27 6.38 -22.84
CA ASN A 771 -28.91 6.79 -24.21
C ASN A 771 -27.38 6.88 -24.45
N TYR A 772 -26.58 6.23 -23.60
CA TYR A 772 -25.11 6.35 -23.63
C TYR A 772 -24.50 5.84 -24.95
N GLU A 773 -24.84 4.62 -25.38
CA GLU A 773 -24.32 4.02 -26.62
C GLU A 773 -24.68 4.83 -27.87
N ALA A 774 -25.92 5.35 -27.94
CA ALA A 774 -26.41 6.17 -29.04
C ALA A 774 -25.68 7.52 -29.16
N LEU A 775 -25.15 8.02 -28.05
CA LEU A 775 -24.38 9.26 -27.94
C LEU A 775 -22.89 8.99 -27.67
N SER A 776 -22.40 7.77 -27.90
CA SER A 776 -21.03 7.34 -27.57
C SER A 776 -19.96 8.22 -28.19
N GLY A 777 -20.13 8.65 -29.44
CA GLY A 777 -19.23 9.61 -30.11
C GLY A 777 -19.19 11.00 -29.45
N VAL A 778 -20.31 11.45 -28.88
CA VAL A 778 -20.42 12.72 -28.15
C VAL A 778 -19.66 12.66 -26.83
N TYR A 779 -19.82 11.58 -26.06
CA TYR A 779 -19.05 11.36 -24.83
C TYR A 779 -17.58 11.10 -25.12
N ASP A 780 -17.24 10.42 -26.21
CA ASP A 780 -15.87 10.23 -26.67
C ASP A 780 -15.15 11.57 -26.95
N LEU A 781 -15.85 12.64 -27.36
CA LEU A 781 -15.26 13.98 -27.45
C LEU A 781 -15.16 14.66 -26.07
N ILE A 782 -16.21 14.56 -25.27
CA ILE A 782 -16.36 15.25 -23.99
C ILE A 782 -15.43 14.70 -22.90
N ASP A 783 -15.41 13.38 -22.68
CA ASP A 783 -14.68 12.72 -21.58
C ASP A 783 -13.15 12.75 -21.76
N ASN A 784 -12.69 13.16 -22.93
CA ASN A 784 -11.28 13.32 -23.27
C ASN A 784 -10.87 14.79 -23.41
N THR A 785 -11.80 15.73 -23.14
CA THR A 785 -11.49 17.15 -22.96
C THR A 785 -11.17 17.40 -21.47
N PRO A 786 -10.01 17.95 -21.11
CA PRO A 786 -9.74 18.36 -19.72
C PRO A 786 -10.77 19.40 -19.25
N LEU A 787 -11.14 19.38 -17.96
CA LEU A 787 -12.25 20.19 -17.44
C LEU A 787 -12.10 21.70 -17.73
N GLU A 788 -10.87 22.22 -17.74
CA GLU A 788 -10.54 23.61 -18.07
C GLU A 788 -10.81 24.00 -19.55
N TYR A 789 -10.90 23.04 -20.47
CA TYR A 789 -11.24 23.27 -21.89
C TYR A 789 -12.65 22.85 -22.27
N LEU A 790 -13.43 22.29 -21.33
CA LEU A 790 -14.74 21.68 -21.62
C LEU A 790 -15.72 22.68 -22.26
N GLU A 791 -15.71 23.94 -21.82
CA GLU A 791 -16.51 25.01 -22.40
C GLU A 791 -16.18 25.30 -23.88
N PHE A 792 -14.93 25.11 -24.33
CA PHE A 792 -14.55 25.26 -25.74
C PHE A 792 -14.95 24.05 -26.59
N THR A 793 -15.20 22.89 -25.97
CA THR A 793 -15.70 21.68 -26.65
C THR A 793 -17.22 21.72 -26.85
N LEU A 794 -18.00 22.26 -25.91
CA LEU A 794 -19.48 22.27 -25.99
C LEU A 794 -20.07 22.91 -27.26
N PRO A 795 -19.52 24.01 -27.83
CA PRO A 795 -19.95 24.54 -29.13
C PRO A 795 -19.99 23.52 -30.28
N ARG A 796 -19.14 22.49 -30.25
CA ARG A 796 -19.08 21.45 -31.29
C ARG A 796 -20.31 20.54 -31.26
N VAL A 797 -20.82 20.23 -30.07
CA VAL A 797 -21.97 19.33 -29.86
C VAL A 797 -23.32 20.09 -29.84
N ALA A 798 -23.29 21.40 -30.11
CA ALA A 798 -24.42 22.33 -30.02
C ALA A 798 -24.79 22.95 -31.39
N PRO A 799 -26.06 23.35 -31.62
CA PRO A 799 -26.52 23.97 -32.87
C PRO A 799 -26.15 25.46 -32.96
N MET A 800 -24.87 25.81 -32.79
CA MET A 800 -24.42 27.21 -32.72
C MET A 800 -24.61 27.98 -34.05
N ASN A 801 -24.61 27.27 -35.17
CA ASN A 801 -24.96 27.78 -36.50
C ASN A 801 -26.40 28.31 -36.57
N ALA A 802 -27.35 27.73 -35.82
CA ALA A 802 -28.76 28.15 -35.84
C ALA A 802 -28.94 29.63 -35.46
N PHE A 803 -28.10 30.18 -34.57
CA PHE A 803 -28.11 31.59 -34.18
C PHE A 803 -27.71 32.55 -35.32
N GLN A 804 -27.05 32.08 -36.38
CA GLN A 804 -26.65 32.89 -37.54
C GLN A 804 -27.82 33.20 -38.50
N THR A 805 -28.90 32.42 -38.44
CA THR A 805 -30.10 32.62 -39.28
C THR A 805 -30.82 33.94 -39.00
N VAL A 806 -30.90 34.36 -37.73
CA VAL A 806 -31.63 35.56 -37.31
C VAL A 806 -31.00 36.87 -37.84
N PRO A 807 -29.68 37.12 -37.66
CA PRO A 807 -29.03 38.32 -38.20
C PRO A 807 -29.18 38.50 -39.72
N LEU A 808 -29.20 37.40 -40.49
CA LEU A 808 -29.38 37.46 -41.94
C LEU A 808 -30.79 37.93 -42.34
N ALA A 809 -31.84 37.39 -41.70
CA ALA A 809 -33.21 37.85 -41.93
C ALA A 809 -33.47 39.29 -41.43
N VAL A 810 -32.81 39.71 -40.33
CA VAL A 810 -32.86 41.09 -39.83
C VAL A 810 -32.13 42.04 -40.78
N GLY A 811 -30.97 41.64 -41.31
CA GLY A 811 -30.21 42.39 -42.31
C GLY A 811 -31.00 42.61 -43.59
N TYR A 812 -31.55 41.53 -44.17
CA TYR A 812 -32.44 41.61 -45.33
C TYR A 812 -33.59 42.60 -45.11
N GLN A 813 -34.30 42.48 -43.99
CA GLN A 813 -35.43 43.35 -43.67
C GLN A 813 -35.00 44.81 -43.50
N ARG A 814 -33.81 45.07 -42.94
CA ARG A 814 -33.27 46.43 -42.83
C ARG A 814 -32.94 46.99 -44.21
N ASP A 815 -32.19 46.29 -45.04
CA ASP A 815 -31.70 46.85 -46.31
C ASP A 815 -32.79 46.90 -47.40
N PHE A 816 -33.79 46.00 -47.37
CA PHE A 816 -35.03 46.13 -48.17
C PHE A 816 -35.85 47.37 -47.76
N THR A 817 -36.06 47.58 -46.45
CA THR A 817 -36.83 48.74 -45.96
C THR A 817 -36.08 50.06 -46.13
N LEU A 818 -34.75 50.09 -46.02
CA LEU A 818 -33.93 51.26 -46.34
C LEU A 818 -33.96 51.61 -47.84
N GLY A 819 -34.06 50.60 -48.72
CA GLY A 819 -34.33 50.83 -50.14
C GLY A 819 -35.63 51.60 -50.41
N VAL A 820 -36.68 51.31 -49.63
CA VAL A 820 -37.96 52.05 -49.68
C VAL A 820 -37.87 53.40 -48.97
N ASP A 821 -37.25 53.50 -47.77
CA ASP A 821 -37.05 54.77 -47.05
C ASP A 821 -36.27 55.81 -47.90
N ALA A 822 -35.40 55.35 -48.80
CA ALA A 822 -34.71 56.18 -49.78
C ALA A 822 -35.63 56.62 -50.94
N ARG A 823 -36.45 55.71 -51.48
CA ARG A 823 -37.40 56.05 -52.56
C ARG A 823 -38.50 57.00 -52.09
N THR A 824 -39.01 56.85 -50.87
CA THR A 824 -40.00 57.79 -50.32
C THR A 824 -39.39 59.18 -50.11
N ALA A 825 -38.13 59.27 -49.66
CA ALA A 825 -37.41 60.54 -49.59
C ALA A 825 -37.22 61.20 -50.97
N GLU A 826 -36.98 60.44 -52.03
CA GLU A 826 -36.95 60.96 -53.41
C GLU A 826 -38.30 61.53 -53.87
N LEU A 827 -39.40 60.84 -53.56
CA LEU A 827 -40.75 61.29 -53.91
C LEU A 827 -41.08 62.63 -53.22
N ARG A 828 -40.72 62.79 -51.95
CA ARG A 828 -40.81 64.06 -51.20
C ARG A 828 -39.94 65.17 -51.81
N ALA A 829 -38.74 64.82 -52.27
CA ALA A 829 -37.84 65.73 -52.99
C ALA A 829 -38.30 66.05 -54.44
N GLY A 830 -39.50 65.61 -54.84
CA GLY A 830 -40.11 65.91 -56.13
C GLY A 830 -39.60 65.08 -57.31
N VAL A 831 -38.92 63.96 -57.08
CA VAL A 831 -38.39 63.09 -58.14
C VAL A 831 -39.51 62.29 -58.80
N MET A 832 -40.02 62.81 -59.92
CA MET A 832 -41.02 62.17 -60.78
C MET A 832 -40.40 61.10 -61.68
N GLY A 833 -41.21 60.09 -62.04
CA GLY A 833 -40.82 59.05 -63.00
C GLY A 833 -39.78 58.07 -62.45
N VAL A 834 -38.92 57.58 -63.36
CA VAL A 834 -37.88 56.59 -63.07
C VAL A 834 -36.75 57.21 -62.23
N SER A 835 -36.50 56.63 -61.06
CA SER A 835 -35.38 56.96 -60.19
C SER A 835 -34.04 56.56 -60.82
N GLN A 836 -33.44 57.47 -61.59
CA GLN A 836 -32.12 57.29 -62.22
C GLN A 836 -31.00 57.07 -61.20
N ARG A 837 -31.15 57.61 -59.98
CA ARG A 837 -30.26 57.38 -58.83
C ARG A 837 -30.18 55.90 -58.45
N SER A 838 -31.32 55.21 -58.44
CA SER A 838 -31.42 53.81 -58.03
C SER A 838 -31.11 52.89 -59.21
N VAL A 839 -31.82 53.02 -60.35
CA VAL A 839 -31.75 52.09 -61.50
C VAL A 839 -30.31 51.72 -61.92
N LEU A 840 -29.39 52.68 -61.95
CA LEU A 840 -27.99 52.41 -62.33
C LEU A 840 -27.13 51.82 -61.19
N ALA A 841 -27.48 52.07 -59.93
CA ALA A 841 -26.86 51.41 -58.77
C ALA A 841 -27.26 49.93 -58.71
N GLY A 842 -28.57 49.64 -58.83
CA GLY A 842 -29.09 48.28 -58.97
C GLY A 842 -28.47 47.54 -60.17
N TYR A 843 -28.35 48.19 -61.33
CA TYR A 843 -27.72 47.60 -62.52
C TYR A 843 -26.25 47.19 -62.28
N ARG A 844 -25.45 48.03 -61.62
CA ARG A 844 -24.03 47.72 -61.35
C ARG A 844 -23.85 46.60 -60.32
N ILE A 845 -24.70 46.55 -59.31
CA ILE A 845 -24.66 45.48 -58.29
C ILE A 845 -25.18 44.16 -58.88
N ALA A 846 -26.18 44.19 -59.77
CA ALA A 846 -26.56 43.04 -60.57
C ALA A 846 -25.41 42.52 -61.46
N GLN A 847 -24.63 43.41 -62.12
CA GLN A 847 -23.45 42.97 -62.87
C GLN A 847 -22.34 42.35 -62.00
N ALA A 848 -22.22 42.77 -60.73
CA ALA A 848 -21.19 42.26 -59.82
C ALA A 848 -21.50 40.87 -59.21
N GLY A 849 -22.75 40.40 -59.32
CA GLY A 849 -23.24 39.15 -58.71
C GLY A 849 -23.60 38.03 -59.70
N LEU A 850 -23.23 38.15 -60.97
CA LEU A 850 -23.59 37.20 -62.05
C LEU A 850 -22.35 36.48 -62.61
N ASP A 851 -22.47 35.15 -62.80
CA ASP A 851 -21.47 34.32 -63.47
C ASP A 851 -21.28 34.76 -64.94
N GLU A 852 -20.11 34.46 -65.52
CA GLU A 852 -19.72 34.90 -66.87
C GLU A 852 -20.76 34.60 -67.97
N ARG A 853 -21.59 33.56 -67.80
CA ARG A 853 -22.63 33.16 -68.78
C ARG A 853 -23.89 34.02 -68.74
N ASP A 854 -24.22 34.59 -67.58
CA ASP A 854 -25.43 35.44 -67.42
C ASP A 854 -25.11 36.93 -67.67
N GLN A 855 -23.83 37.30 -67.66
CA GLN A 855 -23.38 38.64 -68.02
C GLN A 855 -23.76 39.03 -69.46
N ASP A 856 -23.81 38.08 -70.41
CA ASP A 856 -24.31 38.33 -71.78
C ASP A 856 -25.81 38.66 -71.82
N ALA A 857 -26.63 38.03 -70.96
CA ALA A 857 -28.05 38.37 -70.85
C ALA A 857 -28.24 39.78 -70.25
N ALA A 858 -27.43 40.15 -69.25
CA ALA A 858 -27.41 41.49 -68.69
C ALA A 858 -26.85 42.56 -69.67
N ALA A 859 -25.92 42.17 -70.54
CA ALA A 859 -25.42 43.02 -71.63
C ALA A 859 -26.52 43.29 -72.67
N GLY A 860 -27.36 42.30 -72.97
CA GLY A 860 -28.56 42.44 -73.80
C GLY A 860 -29.53 43.51 -73.29
N LEU A 861 -29.78 43.58 -71.98
CA LEU A 861 -30.60 44.65 -71.39
C LEU A 861 -30.00 46.06 -71.61
N SER A 862 -28.67 46.17 -71.70
CA SER A 862 -27.96 47.43 -71.99
C SER A 862 -28.11 47.91 -73.44
N ALA A 863 -28.58 47.04 -74.35
CA ALA A 863 -28.80 47.34 -75.76
C ALA A 863 -30.14 48.05 -76.02
N THR A 864 -31.08 48.02 -75.07
CA THR A 864 -32.37 48.74 -75.10
C THR A 864 -32.23 50.29 -75.01
N ARG A 865 -31.05 50.81 -75.31
CA ARG A 865 -30.56 52.18 -75.05
C ARG A 865 -31.11 53.24 -76.02
N ARG A 866 -32.33 53.05 -76.54
CA ARG A 866 -32.96 53.91 -77.58
C ARG A 866 -34.47 54.13 -77.39
N ASN A 867 -34.89 54.38 -76.16
CA ASN A 867 -35.94 55.36 -75.81
C ASN A 867 -36.04 55.45 -74.28
N PRO A 868 -36.29 56.62 -73.69
CA PRO A 868 -36.87 56.66 -72.35
C PRO A 868 -38.27 56.03 -72.40
N LEU A 869 -38.62 55.25 -71.39
CA LEU A 869 -40.00 54.84 -71.17
C LEU A 869 -40.80 56.07 -70.74
N GLU A 870 -41.60 56.63 -71.64
CA GLU A 870 -42.61 57.67 -71.33
C GLU A 870 -43.78 57.06 -70.54
N LEU A 871 -43.46 56.61 -69.33
CA LEU A 871 -44.43 56.41 -68.27
C LEU A 871 -44.99 57.78 -67.91
N GLY A 872 -46.31 57.95 -68.02
CA GLY A 872 -46.96 59.23 -67.72
C GLY A 872 -46.65 59.70 -66.30
N GLU A 873 -46.64 61.02 -66.09
CA GLU A 873 -46.04 61.75 -64.95
C GLU A 873 -46.31 61.22 -63.54
N ARG A 874 -47.36 60.40 -63.37
CA ARG A 874 -47.77 59.79 -62.10
C ARG A 874 -47.13 58.43 -61.80
N VAL A 875 -46.46 57.76 -62.75
CA VAL A 875 -45.85 56.43 -62.52
C VAL A 875 -44.34 56.54 -62.37
N GLY A 876 -43.80 56.02 -61.28
CA GLY A 876 -42.36 55.91 -61.04
C GLY A 876 -41.87 54.46 -60.92
N LEU A 877 -40.56 54.28 -61.09
CA LEU A 877 -39.84 53.00 -60.97
C LEU A 877 -38.51 53.23 -60.24
N PHE A 878 -38.05 52.26 -59.46
CA PHE A 878 -36.76 52.32 -58.75
C PHE A 878 -36.10 50.93 -58.63
N ILE A 879 -34.77 50.90 -58.48
CA ILE A 879 -34.01 49.67 -58.20
C ILE A 879 -32.84 49.96 -57.27
N SER A 880 -32.91 49.68 -55.96
CA SER A 880 -31.76 49.83 -55.05
C SER A 880 -30.95 48.54 -54.92
N GLY A 881 -29.66 48.62 -55.22
CA GLY A 881 -28.68 47.59 -54.86
C GLY A 881 -27.91 47.98 -53.59
N ARG A 882 -27.62 47.01 -52.72
CA ARG A 882 -26.89 47.16 -51.45
C ARG A 882 -25.97 45.96 -51.22
N GLY A 883 -25.02 46.11 -50.29
CA GLY A 883 -24.19 45.00 -49.83
C GLY A 883 -23.58 45.25 -48.45
N ASN A 884 -23.22 44.16 -47.78
CA ASN A 884 -22.80 44.14 -46.37
C ASN A 884 -21.29 43.97 -46.23
N LEU A 885 -20.66 44.82 -45.41
CA LEU A 885 -19.26 44.71 -44.99
C LEU A 885 -19.21 44.03 -43.62
N SER A 886 -19.41 42.71 -43.61
CA SER A 886 -19.29 41.90 -42.40
C SER A 886 -17.86 41.91 -41.86
N ALA A 887 -17.71 42.10 -40.55
CA ALA A 887 -16.41 42.26 -39.88
C ALA A 887 -15.62 40.93 -39.70
N VAL A 888 -15.83 39.94 -40.57
CA VAL A 888 -15.20 38.62 -40.50
C VAL A 888 -13.78 38.66 -41.09
N GLY A 889 -12.82 39.04 -40.23
CA GLY A 889 -11.50 38.41 -40.24
C GLY A 889 -10.48 38.83 -41.31
N GLY A 890 -9.98 40.07 -41.21
CA GLY A 890 -8.53 40.35 -41.22
C GLY A 890 -7.70 40.07 -42.48
N GLU A 891 -7.04 41.16 -42.93
CA GLU A 891 -5.94 41.26 -43.90
C GLU A 891 -6.27 41.09 -45.40
N MET A 892 -5.91 42.12 -46.18
CA MET A 892 -5.81 42.04 -47.64
C MET A 892 -4.59 41.19 -48.00
N TYR A 893 -4.77 40.20 -48.88
CA TYR A 893 -3.68 39.36 -49.37
C TYR A 893 -2.66 40.21 -50.14
N GLU A 894 -1.38 40.20 -49.75
CA GLU A 894 -0.34 40.99 -50.41
C GLU A 894 0.08 40.35 -51.75
N GLY A 895 -0.77 40.51 -52.76
CA GLY A 895 -0.55 39.98 -54.12
C GLY A 895 -1.21 40.79 -55.23
N ASP A 896 -2.50 41.12 -55.11
CA ASP A 896 -3.27 41.73 -56.20
C ASP A 896 -3.35 43.27 -56.09
N ARG A 897 -2.29 43.97 -56.52
CA ARG A 897 -2.23 45.44 -56.51
C ARG A 897 -2.91 46.00 -57.76
N PHE A 898 -4.01 46.75 -57.55
CA PHE A 898 -4.80 47.47 -58.56
C PHE A 898 -5.63 46.59 -59.54
N ASN A 899 -6.48 45.73 -59.00
CA ASN A 899 -7.61 45.15 -59.75
C ASN A 899 -8.98 45.66 -59.25
N PRO A 900 -9.71 46.51 -60.01
CA PRO A 900 -11.04 46.99 -59.62
C PRO A 900 -12.13 45.90 -59.51
N SER A 901 -11.88 44.68 -59.99
CA SER A 901 -12.85 43.57 -59.85
C SER A 901 -12.78 42.87 -58.49
N SER A 902 -11.80 43.17 -57.62
CA SER A 902 -11.69 42.58 -56.28
C SER A 902 -12.66 43.22 -55.26
N LEU A 903 -13.93 43.39 -55.64
CA LEU A 903 -15.02 43.83 -54.74
C LEU A 903 -15.53 42.69 -53.83
N THR A 904 -14.70 41.67 -53.60
CA THR A 904 -14.93 40.48 -52.77
C THR A 904 -14.98 40.75 -51.26
N ALA A 905 -15.13 42.02 -50.85
CA ALA A 905 -15.34 42.44 -49.46
C ALA A 905 -16.83 42.53 -49.08
N LEU A 906 -17.75 42.16 -49.98
CA LEU A 906 -19.19 42.15 -49.74
C LEU A 906 -19.65 40.72 -49.39
N SER A 907 -20.15 40.52 -48.17
CA SER A 907 -20.63 39.20 -47.70
C SER A 907 -22.08 38.91 -48.10
N SER A 908 -22.89 39.95 -48.31
CA SER A 908 -24.20 39.86 -48.98
C SER A 908 -24.27 40.81 -50.17
N ALA A 909 -25.09 40.43 -51.14
CA ALA A 909 -25.60 41.32 -52.18
C ALA A 909 -27.13 41.31 -52.14
N ASP A 910 -27.72 42.50 -52.08
CA ASP A 910 -29.14 42.73 -51.88
C ASP A 910 -29.67 43.63 -53.00
N LEU A 911 -30.77 43.24 -53.67
CA LEU A 911 -31.33 43.92 -54.83
C LEU A 911 -32.85 44.09 -54.70
N THR A 912 -33.29 45.32 -54.42
CA THR A 912 -34.69 45.72 -54.39
C THR A 912 -35.10 46.38 -55.71
N VAL A 913 -36.26 46.01 -56.26
CA VAL A 913 -36.92 46.61 -57.44
C VAL A 913 -38.32 47.06 -57.02
N GLY A 914 -38.79 48.23 -57.48
CA GLY A 914 -40.17 48.63 -57.22
C GLY A 914 -40.74 49.69 -58.15
N ALA A 915 -42.03 49.95 -57.97
CA ALA A 915 -42.85 50.85 -58.76
C ALA A 915 -43.81 51.64 -57.85
N ASP A 916 -44.09 52.89 -58.21
CA ASP A 916 -45.02 53.76 -57.48
C ASP A 916 -45.99 54.49 -58.41
N TYR A 917 -47.13 54.89 -57.83
CA TYR A 917 -48.13 55.73 -58.44
C TYR A 917 -48.43 56.94 -57.54
N ARG A 918 -48.16 58.14 -58.05
CA ARG A 918 -48.44 59.43 -57.42
C ARG A 918 -49.92 59.78 -57.60
N VAL A 919 -50.67 59.61 -56.52
CA VAL A 919 -52.12 59.85 -56.45
C VAL A 919 -52.40 61.35 -56.44
N SER A 920 -51.59 62.13 -55.71
CA SER A 920 -51.64 63.59 -55.66
C SER A 920 -50.25 64.19 -55.43
N ASP A 921 -50.14 65.53 -55.44
CA ASP A 921 -48.86 66.22 -55.25
C ASP A 921 -48.22 66.00 -53.86
N GLY A 922 -48.98 65.46 -52.89
CA GLY A 922 -48.49 65.09 -51.56
C GLY A 922 -48.73 63.62 -51.17
N PHE A 923 -49.06 62.73 -52.12
CA PHE A 923 -49.34 61.32 -51.81
C PHE A 923 -48.96 60.36 -52.95
N ALA A 924 -48.20 59.32 -52.62
CA ALA A 924 -47.88 58.20 -53.49
C ALA A 924 -48.07 56.85 -52.78
N ILE A 925 -48.43 55.83 -53.57
CA ILE A 925 -48.52 54.42 -53.15
C ILE A 925 -47.71 53.56 -54.12
N GLY A 926 -47.02 52.53 -53.65
CA GLY A 926 -46.15 51.69 -54.46
C GLY A 926 -46.03 50.25 -53.98
N VAL A 927 -45.34 49.46 -54.81
CA VAL A 927 -44.99 48.07 -54.55
C VAL A 927 -43.49 47.89 -54.78
N ALA A 928 -42.85 47.08 -53.95
CA ALA A 928 -41.45 46.71 -54.13
C ALA A 928 -41.26 45.21 -53.87
N THR A 929 -40.26 44.63 -54.51
CA THR A 929 -39.77 43.27 -54.28
C THR A 929 -38.27 43.32 -54.08
N SER A 930 -37.72 42.41 -53.27
CA SER A 930 -36.28 42.32 -53.09
C SER A 930 -35.82 40.87 -53.14
N MET A 931 -34.59 40.69 -53.59
CA MET A 931 -33.84 39.44 -53.55
C MET A 931 -32.49 39.68 -52.85
N SER A 932 -31.95 38.65 -52.23
CA SER A 932 -30.69 38.72 -51.48
C SER A 932 -29.95 37.40 -51.56
N ARG A 933 -28.62 37.46 -51.52
CA ARG A 933 -27.75 36.29 -51.44
C ARG A 933 -26.59 36.58 -50.48
N TYR A 934 -26.32 35.65 -49.57
CA TYR A 934 -25.18 35.66 -48.67
C TYR A 934 -24.45 34.32 -48.76
N ILE A 935 -23.12 34.34 -48.76
CA ILE A 935 -22.26 33.14 -48.78
C ILE A 935 -21.09 33.34 -47.83
N SER A 936 -20.86 32.36 -46.95
CA SER A 936 -19.69 32.26 -46.08
C SER A 936 -18.95 30.95 -46.34
N ARG A 937 -17.68 31.02 -46.74
CA ARG A 937 -16.80 29.88 -47.04
C ARG A 937 -15.36 30.21 -46.60
N ASP A 938 -14.95 29.73 -45.41
CA ASP A 938 -13.55 29.75 -44.95
C ASP A 938 -13.26 28.43 -44.18
N GLU A 939 -12.84 27.43 -44.95
CA GLU A 939 -12.50 26.09 -44.44
C GLU A 939 -11.20 26.08 -43.61
N GLN A 940 -10.34 27.10 -43.73
CA GLN A 940 -9.06 27.14 -43.01
C GLN A 940 -9.18 27.70 -41.60
N ARG A 941 -10.11 28.63 -41.36
CA ARG A 941 -10.36 29.20 -40.02
C ARG A 941 -11.45 28.46 -39.23
N GLY A 942 -11.97 27.35 -39.75
CA GLY A 942 -13.05 26.58 -39.12
C GLY A 942 -14.39 27.31 -39.11
N ILE A 943 -14.60 28.25 -40.04
CA ILE A 943 -15.87 28.94 -40.18
C ILE A 943 -16.82 28.04 -40.97
N THR A 944 -17.82 27.54 -40.27
CA THR A 944 -18.86 26.66 -40.81
C THR A 944 -19.50 27.24 -42.09
N PRO A 945 -19.54 26.48 -43.20
CA PRO A 945 -20.22 26.92 -44.42
C PRO A 945 -21.69 27.29 -44.18
N LEU A 946 -22.08 28.46 -44.70
CA LEU A 946 -23.44 29.00 -44.62
C LEU A 946 -23.75 29.78 -45.91
N GLU A 947 -24.81 29.37 -46.60
CA GLU A 947 -25.41 30.08 -47.72
C GLU A 947 -26.86 30.46 -47.38
N HIS A 948 -27.29 31.62 -47.85
CA HIS A 948 -28.65 32.14 -47.64
C HIS A 948 -29.15 32.83 -48.91
N SER A 949 -30.44 32.66 -49.18
CA SER A 949 -31.18 33.37 -50.22
C SER A 949 -32.51 33.87 -49.65
N GLY A 950 -32.75 35.18 -49.72
CA GLY A 950 -34.00 35.80 -49.25
C GLY A 950 -34.74 36.49 -50.38
N TYR A 951 -36.05 36.26 -50.48
CA TYR A 951 -36.94 36.83 -51.51
C TYR A 951 -38.20 37.41 -50.87
N GLY A 952 -38.66 38.59 -51.28
CA GLY A 952 -39.85 39.19 -50.68
C GLY A 952 -40.54 40.26 -51.49
N ALA A 953 -41.69 40.70 -51.00
CA ALA A 953 -42.52 41.75 -51.58
C ALA A 953 -43.20 42.59 -50.49
N MET A 954 -43.35 43.89 -50.74
CA MET A 954 -44.00 44.84 -49.84
C MET A 954 -44.82 45.88 -50.62
N VAL A 955 -45.90 46.34 -50.01
CA VAL A 955 -46.62 47.56 -50.38
C VAL A 955 -46.10 48.71 -49.51
N TYR A 956 -46.00 49.90 -50.07
CA TYR A 956 -45.59 51.11 -49.35
C TYR A 956 -46.42 52.33 -49.75
N ALA A 957 -46.48 53.31 -48.86
CA ALA A 957 -47.17 54.57 -49.06
C ALA A 957 -46.33 55.70 -48.46
N SER A 958 -46.34 56.87 -49.10
CA SER A 958 -45.68 58.09 -48.59
C SER A 958 -46.62 59.27 -48.77
N MET A 959 -46.86 59.99 -47.68
CA MET A 959 -47.62 61.23 -47.62
C MET A 959 -46.71 62.36 -47.15
N TRP A 960 -46.82 63.54 -47.75
CA TRP A 960 -46.06 64.72 -47.35
C TRP A 960 -46.85 66.01 -47.61
N ASP A 961 -46.74 66.96 -46.67
CA ASP A 961 -47.32 68.29 -46.78
C ASP A 961 -46.40 69.33 -46.12
N GLY A 962 -45.92 70.28 -46.92
CA GLY A 962 -44.90 71.24 -46.51
C GLY A 962 -43.67 70.60 -45.87
N ALA A 963 -43.53 70.79 -44.57
CA ALA A 963 -42.43 70.28 -43.75
C ALA A 963 -42.68 68.89 -43.13
N TRP A 964 -43.91 68.37 -43.17
CA TRP A 964 -44.28 67.09 -42.54
C TRP A 964 -44.27 65.94 -43.53
N PHE A 965 -43.90 64.75 -43.06
CA PHE A 965 -44.09 63.51 -43.81
C PHE A 965 -44.51 62.32 -42.95
N LEU A 966 -45.14 61.34 -43.61
CA LEU A 966 -45.54 60.04 -43.10
C LEU A 966 -45.31 58.97 -44.17
N ASP A 967 -44.32 58.11 -43.94
CA ASP A 967 -44.11 56.88 -44.69
C ASP A 967 -44.75 55.71 -43.95
N SER A 968 -45.31 54.74 -44.67
CA SER A 968 -45.69 53.44 -44.12
C SER A 968 -45.50 52.31 -45.12
N TYR A 969 -45.29 51.09 -44.62
CA TYR A 969 -45.15 49.90 -45.45
C TYR A 969 -45.62 48.61 -44.75
N ALA A 970 -45.98 47.61 -45.54
CA ALA A 970 -46.30 46.26 -45.10
C ALA A 970 -45.82 45.23 -46.14
N GLY A 971 -45.22 44.12 -45.71
CA GLY A 971 -44.65 43.13 -46.62
C GLY A 971 -44.35 41.78 -46.00
N MET A 972 -43.88 40.87 -46.84
CA MET A 972 -43.46 39.52 -46.47
C MET A 972 -42.25 39.07 -47.28
N SER A 973 -41.46 38.16 -46.71
CA SER A 973 -40.35 37.49 -47.39
C SER A 973 -40.24 36.02 -46.96
N ARG A 974 -39.69 35.22 -47.87
CA ARG A 974 -39.21 33.87 -47.63
C ARG A 974 -37.68 33.91 -47.60
N HIS A 975 -37.09 33.10 -46.73
CA HIS A 975 -35.66 32.87 -46.67
C HIS A 975 -35.40 31.38 -46.76
N ASP A 976 -34.42 30.99 -47.57
CA ASP A 976 -33.94 29.62 -47.70
C ASP A 976 -32.46 29.62 -47.32
N TYR A 977 -32.07 28.72 -46.42
CA TYR A 977 -30.70 28.59 -45.92
C TYR A 977 -30.13 27.22 -46.31
N ALA A 978 -28.83 27.16 -46.52
CA ALA A 978 -28.07 25.91 -46.53
C ALA A 978 -26.88 26.08 -45.57
N GLN A 979 -26.80 25.25 -44.54
CA GLN A 979 -25.81 25.35 -43.47
C GLN A 979 -25.21 23.99 -43.17
N GLN A 980 -23.93 24.00 -42.82
CA GLN A 980 -23.22 22.83 -42.31
C GLN A 980 -23.04 22.95 -40.78
N ARG A 981 -22.41 21.97 -40.15
CA ARG A 981 -21.80 22.01 -38.82
C ARG A 981 -20.68 20.97 -38.74
N MET A 982 -19.60 21.25 -37.99
CA MET A 982 -18.45 20.34 -37.87
C MET A 982 -18.26 19.88 -36.41
N PRO A 983 -19.05 18.88 -35.94
CA PRO A 983 -19.01 18.45 -34.54
C PRO A 983 -17.78 17.63 -34.14
N GLY A 984 -17.11 16.97 -35.09
CA GLY A 984 -16.05 16.00 -34.79
C GLY A 984 -14.63 16.57 -34.67
N LEU A 985 -13.68 15.67 -34.39
CA LEU A 985 -12.24 15.86 -34.67
C LEU A 985 -11.89 15.46 -36.12
N ASN A 986 -12.72 14.61 -36.75
CA ASN A 986 -12.55 14.24 -38.15
C ASN A 986 -13.17 15.29 -39.08
N LEU A 987 -12.40 15.78 -40.04
CA LEU A 987 -12.81 16.78 -41.05
C LEU A 987 -13.90 16.28 -42.03
N TYR A 988 -14.36 15.03 -41.89
CA TYR A 988 -15.31 14.38 -42.81
C TYR A 988 -16.70 14.09 -42.20
N SER A 989 -16.88 14.28 -40.89
CA SER A 989 -18.18 14.12 -40.21
C SER A 989 -18.87 15.47 -40.08
N ALA A 990 -19.53 15.91 -41.16
CA ALA A 990 -20.29 17.15 -41.24
C ALA A 990 -21.78 16.91 -40.97
N ALA A 991 -22.46 17.89 -40.36
CA ALA A 991 -23.90 17.88 -40.14
C ALA A 991 -24.56 18.90 -41.09
N ASP A 992 -25.15 18.42 -42.19
CA ASP A 992 -25.75 19.27 -43.24
C ASP A 992 -27.26 19.46 -43.02
N ALA A 993 -27.73 20.70 -43.14
CA ALA A 993 -29.13 21.09 -43.01
C ALA A 993 -29.53 22.25 -43.95
N ALA A 994 -30.79 22.28 -44.37
CA ALA A 994 -31.32 23.35 -45.23
C ALA A 994 -32.69 23.87 -44.73
N PRO A 995 -32.73 24.71 -43.67
CA PRO A 995 -33.98 25.25 -43.15
C PRO A 995 -34.58 26.36 -44.02
N GLY A 996 -35.90 26.51 -43.92
CA GLY A 996 -36.64 27.65 -44.46
C GLY A 996 -37.05 28.64 -43.37
N ALA A 997 -37.44 29.85 -43.78
CA ALA A 997 -38.16 30.80 -42.93
C ALA A 997 -39.13 31.67 -43.71
N VAL A 998 -40.13 32.20 -43.00
CA VAL A 998 -41.03 33.24 -43.49
C VAL A 998 -40.99 34.42 -42.51
N GLN A 999 -40.79 35.62 -43.03
CA GLN A 999 -40.77 36.87 -42.27
C GLN A 999 -41.88 37.78 -42.76
N THR A 1000 -42.67 38.35 -41.85
CA THR A 1000 -43.55 39.49 -42.14
C THR A 1000 -42.93 40.77 -41.59
N MET A 1001 -43.21 41.90 -42.23
CA MET A 1001 -42.66 43.20 -41.86
C MET A 1001 -43.69 44.31 -42.05
N PHE A 1002 -43.72 45.24 -41.11
CA PHE A 1002 -44.55 46.44 -41.09
C PHE A 1002 -43.72 47.61 -40.58
N GLY A 1003 -44.01 48.82 -41.03
CA GLY A 1003 -43.37 50.01 -40.49
C GLY A 1003 -44.09 51.30 -40.82
N VAL A 1004 -43.85 52.30 -39.98
CA VAL A 1004 -44.33 53.67 -40.11
C VAL A 1004 -43.21 54.60 -39.69
N ARG A 1005 -42.84 55.59 -40.52
CA ARG A 1005 -41.88 56.66 -40.19
C ARG A 1005 -42.55 58.01 -40.40
N ALA A 1006 -42.69 58.78 -39.33
CA ALA A 1006 -43.15 60.17 -39.38
C ALA A 1006 -41.96 61.12 -39.14
N GLY A 1007 -41.98 62.30 -39.74
CA GLY A 1007 -40.92 63.29 -39.53
C GLY A 1007 -41.32 64.71 -39.89
N TRP A 1008 -40.52 65.67 -39.41
CA TRP A 1008 -40.71 67.09 -39.65
C TRP A 1008 -39.37 67.75 -40.01
N SER A 1009 -39.21 68.19 -41.26
CA SER A 1009 -37.96 68.72 -41.80
C SER A 1009 -38.06 70.20 -42.13
N PHE A 1010 -37.10 71.00 -41.66
CA PHE A 1010 -37.05 72.45 -41.87
C PHE A 1010 -35.64 72.91 -42.32
N GLU A 1011 -35.56 74.10 -42.90
CA GLU A 1011 -34.30 74.70 -43.37
C GLU A 1011 -33.83 75.84 -42.46
N PRO A 1012 -33.01 75.58 -41.40
CA PRO A 1012 -32.49 76.62 -40.52
C PRO A 1012 -31.49 77.57 -41.20
N MET A 1013 -30.85 77.14 -42.30
CA MET A 1013 -30.03 77.99 -43.15
C MET A 1013 -30.06 77.48 -44.60
N GLN A 1014 -29.85 78.38 -45.57
CA GLN A 1014 -30.00 78.06 -46.98
C GLN A 1014 -29.09 76.89 -47.41
N GLY A 1015 -29.69 75.76 -47.79
CA GLY A 1015 -28.97 74.55 -48.18
C GLY A 1015 -28.66 73.57 -47.04
N LEU A 1016 -29.07 73.83 -45.80
CA LEU A 1016 -29.18 72.80 -44.75
C LEU A 1016 -30.66 72.53 -44.47
N THR A 1017 -31.11 71.30 -44.71
CA THR A 1017 -32.35 70.75 -44.18
C THR A 1017 -32.01 69.88 -42.96
N ILE A 1018 -32.77 69.99 -41.87
CA ILE A 1018 -32.66 69.12 -40.69
C ILE A 1018 -34.05 68.84 -40.11
N GLY A 1019 -34.24 67.69 -39.47
CA GLY A 1019 -35.52 67.36 -38.86
C GLY A 1019 -35.48 66.16 -37.92
N PRO A 1020 -36.26 66.16 -36.82
CA PRO A 1020 -36.57 64.95 -36.08
C PRO A 1020 -37.49 64.02 -36.89
N SER A 1021 -37.31 62.72 -36.66
CA SER A 1021 -38.12 61.63 -37.16
C SER A 1021 -38.37 60.60 -36.05
N LEU A 1022 -39.50 59.92 -36.15
CA LEU A 1022 -39.89 58.82 -35.29
C LEU A 1022 -40.36 57.67 -36.17
N ALA A 1023 -39.72 56.51 -36.04
CA ALA A 1023 -40.11 55.29 -36.73
C ALA A 1023 -40.55 54.20 -35.73
N LEU A 1024 -41.63 53.51 -36.09
CA LEU A 1024 -42.01 52.23 -35.50
C LEU A 1024 -41.85 51.19 -36.62
N ARG A 1025 -40.98 50.19 -36.41
CA ARG A 1025 -40.86 49.03 -37.31
C ARG A 1025 -41.20 47.77 -36.51
N HIS A 1026 -41.91 46.84 -37.14
CA HIS A 1026 -42.29 45.56 -36.57
C HIS A 1026 -41.97 44.46 -37.58
N SER A 1027 -41.32 43.39 -37.16
CA SER A 1027 -41.15 42.18 -37.96
C SER A 1027 -41.36 40.92 -37.11
N ALA A 1028 -41.93 39.91 -37.74
CA ALA A 1028 -42.12 38.59 -37.14
C ALA A 1028 -41.53 37.54 -38.09
N LEU A 1029 -40.46 36.89 -37.65
CA LEU A 1029 -39.77 35.81 -38.34
C LEU A 1029 -40.25 34.47 -37.78
N ARG A 1030 -40.60 33.51 -38.64
CA ARG A 1030 -40.84 32.11 -38.30
C ARG A 1030 -39.86 31.26 -39.08
N LEU A 1031 -38.93 30.62 -38.37
CA LEU A 1031 -37.96 29.65 -38.88
C LEU A 1031 -38.56 28.24 -38.78
N ASP A 1032 -38.55 27.50 -39.88
CA ASP A 1032 -39.07 26.14 -39.95
C ASP A 1032 -38.14 25.15 -39.22
N SER A 1033 -38.70 24.09 -38.64
CA SER A 1033 -37.95 23.00 -38.00
C SER A 1033 -37.11 22.22 -39.02
N TYR A 1034 -35.93 21.73 -38.63
CA TYR A 1034 -35.06 20.97 -39.50
C TYR A 1034 -34.31 19.84 -38.78
N ARG A 1035 -33.84 18.87 -39.55
CA ARG A 1035 -32.95 17.80 -39.13
C ARG A 1035 -31.64 17.91 -39.88
N GLU A 1036 -30.53 17.73 -39.19
CA GLU A 1036 -29.22 17.57 -39.80
C GLU A 1036 -29.01 16.15 -40.34
N SER A 1037 -28.05 15.99 -41.23
CA SER A 1037 -27.65 14.70 -41.81
C SER A 1037 -26.12 14.58 -41.92
N GLY A 1038 -25.56 13.36 -41.90
CA GLY A 1038 -24.12 13.12 -42.09
C GLY A 1038 -23.24 13.03 -40.82
N ALA A 1039 -23.77 13.35 -39.64
CA ALA A 1039 -22.99 13.47 -38.40
C ALA A 1039 -23.28 12.42 -37.30
N ASP A 1040 -23.94 11.30 -37.63
CA ASP A 1040 -24.24 10.17 -36.75
C ASP A 1040 -24.72 10.58 -35.33
N SER A 1041 -24.01 10.19 -34.27
CA SER A 1041 -24.36 10.47 -32.87
C SER A 1041 -24.39 11.97 -32.52
N PHE A 1042 -23.79 12.83 -33.35
CA PHE A 1042 -23.76 14.27 -33.16
C PHE A 1042 -24.90 15.01 -33.88
N ALA A 1043 -25.65 14.35 -34.77
CA ALA A 1043 -26.67 15.00 -35.59
C ALA A 1043 -27.88 15.46 -34.76
N LEU A 1044 -28.35 16.68 -35.00
CA LEU A 1044 -29.40 17.33 -34.23
C LEU A 1044 -30.69 17.54 -35.04
N GLU A 1045 -31.82 17.51 -34.33
CA GLU A 1045 -33.10 18.03 -34.78
C GLU A 1045 -33.38 19.33 -34.03
N ILE A 1046 -33.69 20.40 -34.78
CA ILE A 1046 -33.92 21.75 -34.27
C ILE A 1046 -35.39 22.11 -34.52
N GLU A 1047 -36.06 22.60 -33.48
CA GLU A 1047 -37.50 22.85 -33.51
C GLU A 1047 -37.87 24.17 -34.22
N GLN A 1048 -39.12 24.26 -34.67
CA GLN A 1048 -39.65 25.46 -35.32
C GLN A 1048 -39.72 26.59 -34.29
N ARG A 1049 -39.12 27.75 -34.62
CA ARG A 1049 -39.01 28.89 -33.71
C ARG A 1049 -39.48 30.19 -34.37
N SER A 1050 -40.00 31.10 -33.56
CA SER A 1050 -40.40 32.44 -34.00
C SER A 1050 -39.68 33.51 -33.20
N LEU A 1051 -39.38 34.63 -33.86
CA LEU A 1051 -38.80 35.82 -33.24
C LEU A 1051 -39.56 37.07 -33.71
N VAL A 1052 -39.96 37.92 -32.77
CA VAL A 1052 -40.66 39.18 -33.01
C VAL A 1052 -39.78 40.35 -32.59
N SER A 1053 -39.47 41.23 -33.55
CA SER A 1053 -38.78 42.52 -33.33
C SER A 1053 -39.78 43.65 -33.49
N THR A 1054 -39.81 44.59 -32.55
CA THR A 1054 -40.64 45.80 -32.57
C THR A 1054 -39.81 46.98 -32.12
N THR A 1055 -39.08 47.57 -33.07
CA THR A 1055 -38.17 48.69 -32.82
C THR A 1055 -38.90 50.03 -32.86
N VAL A 1056 -38.75 50.83 -31.82
CA VAL A 1056 -39.02 52.28 -31.87
C VAL A 1056 -37.68 52.99 -32.07
N GLU A 1057 -37.55 53.78 -33.13
CA GLU A 1057 -36.36 54.59 -33.43
C GLU A 1057 -36.72 56.06 -33.41
N SER A 1058 -36.09 56.84 -32.54
CA SER A 1058 -36.14 58.31 -32.56
C SER A 1058 -34.83 58.84 -33.14
N ALA A 1059 -34.89 59.62 -34.22
CA ALA A 1059 -33.69 59.98 -34.99
C ALA A 1059 -33.74 61.40 -35.57
N VAL A 1060 -32.56 62.02 -35.71
CA VAL A 1060 -32.39 63.28 -36.43
C VAL A 1060 -31.85 62.99 -37.83
N GLU A 1061 -32.60 63.40 -38.85
CA GLU A 1061 -32.20 63.35 -40.26
C GLU A 1061 -31.67 64.73 -40.69
N PHE A 1062 -30.62 64.76 -41.51
CA PHE A 1062 -30.05 66.01 -42.06
C PHE A 1062 -29.59 65.84 -43.50
N ALA A 1063 -29.65 66.94 -44.27
CA ALA A 1063 -29.12 67.04 -45.63
C ALA A 1063 -28.51 68.44 -45.85
N PHE A 1064 -27.25 68.50 -46.28
CA PHE A 1064 -26.50 69.74 -46.48
C PHE A 1064 -25.92 69.83 -47.90
N GLN A 1065 -26.47 70.72 -48.71
CA GLN A 1065 -25.98 71.13 -50.02
C GLN A 1065 -25.62 72.62 -50.00
N PRO A 1066 -24.33 73.00 -49.89
CA PRO A 1066 -23.93 74.41 -49.85
C PRO A 1066 -24.45 75.22 -51.05
N VAL A 1067 -24.76 76.49 -50.84
CA VAL A 1067 -25.17 77.41 -51.92
C VAL A 1067 -24.08 78.47 -52.12
N SER A 1068 -23.68 78.69 -53.37
CA SER A 1068 -22.70 79.71 -53.75
C SER A 1068 -23.20 80.51 -54.94
N ASN A 1069 -23.22 81.84 -54.84
CA ASN A 1069 -23.73 82.76 -55.87
C ASN A 1069 -25.12 82.37 -56.43
N GLY A 1070 -26.02 81.90 -55.56
CA GLY A 1070 -27.37 81.45 -55.94
C GLY A 1070 -27.44 80.09 -56.66
N ARG A 1071 -26.31 79.38 -56.83
CA ARG A 1071 -26.25 78.03 -57.39
C ARG A 1071 -25.97 76.98 -56.29
N LEU A 1072 -26.70 75.87 -56.35
CA LEU A 1072 -26.46 74.69 -55.53
C LEU A 1072 -25.08 74.08 -55.84
N SER A 1073 -24.32 73.78 -54.79
CA SER A 1073 -23.04 73.08 -54.84
C SER A 1073 -23.11 71.77 -55.63
N PRO A 1074 -22.02 71.34 -56.30
CA PRO A 1074 -21.93 70.00 -56.83
C PRO A 1074 -21.96 68.94 -55.72
N PHE A 1075 -21.38 69.24 -54.55
CA PHE A 1075 -21.36 68.35 -53.38
C PHE A 1075 -22.59 68.57 -52.49
N ALA A 1076 -23.18 67.48 -51.99
CA ALA A 1076 -24.14 67.48 -50.89
C ALA A 1076 -23.94 66.28 -49.96
N ALA A 1077 -23.88 66.51 -48.65
CA ALA A 1077 -23.84 65.47 -47.62
C ALA A 1077 -25.22 65.23 -47.01
N TYR A 1078 -25.47 64.06 -46.44
CA TYR A 1078 -26.69 63.74 -45.72
C TYR A 1078 -26.46 62.64 -44.67
N GLY A 1079 -27.41 62.43 -43.77
CA GLY A 1079 -27.32 61.36 -42.78
C GLY A 1079 -28.49 61.29 -41.82
N ARG A 1080 -28.48 60.24 -40.99
CA ARG A 1080 -29.40 60.03 -39.87
C ARG A 1080 -28.61 59.54 -38.67
N VAL A 1081 -28.89 60.08 -37.48
CA VAL A 1081 -28.42 59.50 -36.21
C VAL A 1081 -29.65 59.28 -35.33
N GLY A 1082 -29.84 58.04 -34.87
CA GLY A 1082 -30.99 57.64 -34.08
C GLY A 1082 -30.65 56.78 -32.88
N LEU A 1083 -31.57 56.76 -31.93
CA LEU A 1083 -31.61 55.82 -30.82
C LEU A 1083 -32.77 54.86 -31.09
N ALA A 1084 -32.46 53.57 -31.21
CA ALA A 1084 -33.41 52.48 -31.39
C ALA A 1084 -33.59 51.70 -30.08
N TYR A 1085 -34.83 51.30 -29.80
CA TYR A 1085 -35.20 50.50 -28.63
C TYR A 1085 -36.12 49.35 -29.04
N GLU A 1086 -35.85 48.14 -28.53
CA GLU A 1086 -36.49 46.88 -28.93
C GLU A 1086 -37.54 46.43 -27.89
N LEU A 1087 -38.81 46.49 -28.29
CA LEU A 1087 -39.98 46.16 -27.47
C LEU A 1087 -40.44 44.69 -27.59
N GLY A 1088 -39.91 43.94 -28.55
CA GLY A 1088 -40.25 42.55 -28.83
C GLY A 1088 -39.49 41.54 -27.96
N ASP A 1089 -39.10 40.42 -28.57
CA ASP A 1089 -38.39 39.34 -27.90
C ASP A 1089 -36.97 39.78 -27.49
N GLY A 1090 -36.62 39.52 -26.23
CA GLY A 1090 -35.29 39.81 -25.67
C GLY A 1090 -34.35 38.62 -25.64
N LEU A 1091 -34.80 37.45 -26.13
CA LEU A 1091 -34.07 36.20 -26.10
C LEU A 1091 -34.24 35.49 -27.44
N ASP A 1092 -33.12 35.13 -28.07
CA ASP A 1092 -33.09 34.24 -29.22
C ASP A 1092 -32.87 32.82 -28.69
N ARG A 1093 -33.91 31.96 -28.76
CA ARG A 1093 -33.88 30.57 -28.24
C ARG A 1093 -33.76 29.56 -29.38
N VAL A 1094 -32.92 28.55 -29.22
CA VAL A 1094 -32.83 27.35 -30.05
C VAL A 1094 -33.16 26.15 -29.18
N SER A 1095 -34.31 25.53 -29.43
CA SER A 1095 -34.69 24.24 -28.84
C SER A 1095 -34.26 23.12 -29.79
N ALA A 1096 -33.50 22.15 -29.28
CA ALA A 1096 -32.90 21.08 -30.08
C ALA A 1096 -32.84 19.75 -29.32
N ARG A 1097 -32.67 18.66 -30.06
CA ARG A 1097 -32.51 17.29 -29.54
C ARG A 1097 -31.53 16.49 -30.40
N PHE A 1098 -30.88 15.49 -29.84
CA PHE A 1098 -30.05 14.57 -30.63
C PHE A 1098 -30.94 13.61 -31.43
N ILE A 1099 -30.66 13.43 -32.72
CA ILE A 1099 -31.42 12.50 -33.57
C ILE A 1099 -31.25 11.04 -33.09
N ALA A 1100 -30.08 10.72 -32.52
CA ALA A 1100 -29.80 9.42 -31.91
C ALA A 1100 -30.47 9.20 -30.53
N ALA A 1101 -30.91 10.27 -29.85
CA ALA A 1101 -31.56 10.23 -28.53
C ALA A 1101 -32.76 11.21 -28.49
N PRO A 1102 -33.84 10.95 -29.26
CA PRO A 1102 -34.87 11.94 -29.56
C PRO A 1102 -35.81 12.26 -28.38
N ASP A 1103 -35.74 11.51 -27.29
CA ASP A 1103 -36.37 11.82 -26.00
C ASP A 1103 -35.63 12.92 -25.21
N ILE A 1104 -34.40 13.26 -25.61
CA ILE A 1104 -33.51 14.17 -24.89
C ILE A 1104 -33.38 15.51 -25.64
N GLY A 1105 -34.26 16.44 -25.29
CA GLY A 1105 -34.19 17.84 -25.72
C GLY A 1105 -33.43 18.76 -24.75
N PHE A 1106 -32.85 19.82 -25.30
CA PHE A 1106 -32.22 20.94 -24.61
C PHE A 1106 -32.56 22.30 -25.26
N ASP A 1107 -32.40 23.36 -24.48
CA ASP A 1107 -32.57 24.75 -24.91
C ASP A 1107 -31.24 25.51 -24.81
N LEU A 1108 -30.83 26.17 -25.87
CA LEU A 1108 -29.82 27.24 -25.80
C LEU A 1108 -30.51 28.59 -26.03
N ALA A 1109 -30.15 29.62 -25.28
CA ALA A 1109 -30.70 30.95 -25.46
C ALA A 1109 -29.63 32.03 -25.24
N ARG A 1110 -29.64 33.05 -26.09
CA ARG A 1110 -28.81 34.25 -25.94
C ARG A 1110 -29.69 35.49 -25.79
N ASP A 1111 -29.24 36.46 -25.01
CA ASP A 1111 -29.90 37.77 -24.92
C ASP A 1111 -29.77 38.54 -26.24
N LEU A 1112 -30.83 39.28 -26.58
CA LEU A 1112 -30.86 40.19 -27.72
C LEU A 1112 -30.78 41.65 -27.27
N ASP A 1113 -30.07 42.45 -28.06
CA ASP A 1113 -29.79 43.85 -27.80
C ASP A 1113 -31.09 44.67 -27.63
N ARG A 1114 -31.34 45.18 -26.42
CA ARG A 1114 -32.56 45.95 -26.12
C ARG A 1114 -32.53 47.40 -26.62
N GLN A 1115 -31.35 47.95 -26.88
CA GLN A 1115 -31.15 49.33 -27.28
C GLN A 1115 -29.86 49.45 -28.11
N TRP A 1116 -29.84 50.31 -29.13
CA TRP A 1116 -28.63 50.63 -29.90
C TRP A 1116 -28.74 52.00 -30.58
N VAL A 1117 -27.60 52.52 -31.03
CA VAL A 1117 -27.56 53.73 -31.87
C VAL A 1117 -27.54 53.32 -33.34
N THR A 1118 -28.39 53.94 -34.16
CA THR A 1118 -28.36 53.83 -35.62
C THR A 1118 -27.59 55.03 -36.18
N ALA A 1119 -26.64 54.78 -37.08
CA ALA A 1119 -25.86 55.83 -37.74
C ALA A 1119 -25.81 55.60 -39.25
N ALA A 1120 -26.35 56.54 -40.01
CA ALA A 1120 -26.26 56.61 -41.46
C ALA A 1120 -25.55 57.91 -41.87
N SER A 1121 -24.57 57.83 -42.77
CA SER A 1121 -23.93 59.00 -43.35
C SER A 1121 -23.63 58.76 -44.82
N GLY A 1122 -23.97 59.73 -45.66
CA GLY A 1122 -23.73 59.67 -47.10
C GLY A 1122 -23.34 61.02 -47.69
N PHE A 1123 -22.76 60.94 -48.88
CA PHE A 1123 -22.43 62.10 -49.68
C PHE A 1123 -22.72 61.84 -51.15
N SER A 1124 -22.99 62.92 -51.87
CA SER A 1124 -23.22 62.94 -53.30
C SER A 1124 -22.43 64.05 -53.96
N TYR A 1125 -21.95 63.81 -55.18
CA TYR A 1125 -21.12 64.73 -55.94
C TYR A 1125 -21.54 64.78 -57.41
N ARG A 1126 -22.09 65.92 -57.83
CA ARG A 1126 -22.56 66.22 -59.18
C ARG A 1126 -21.43 66.80 -60.05
N PHE A 1127 -21.15 66.17 -61.17
CA PHE A 1127 -20.15 66.60 -62.15
C PHE A 1127 -20.84 66.89 -63.50
N GLY A 1128 -20.64 68.11 -64.01
CA GLY A 1128 -21.48 68.68 -65.06
C GLY A 1128 -22.90 68.99 -64.58
N GLU A 1129 -23.77 69.40 -65.50
CA GLU A 1129 -25.19 69.65 -65.18
C GLU A 1129 -25.98 68.33 -65.03
N ASN A 1130 -25.45 67.26 -65.63
CA ASN A 1130 -26.17 66.05 -66.01
C ASN A 1130 -25.66 64.75 -65.36
N SER A 1131 -24.81 64.75 -64.33
CA SER A 1131 -24.37 63.50 -63.68
C SER A 1131 -23.98 63.65 -62.21
N SER A 1132 -24.18 62.62 -61.38
CA SER A 1132 -23.74 62.64 -59.96
C SER A 1132 -23.43 61.27 -59.36
N LEU A 1133 -22.32 61.16 -58.62
CA LEU A 1133 -21.98 60.02 -57.77
C LEU A 1133 -22.69 60.13 -56.41
N HIS A 1134 -22.97 59.02 -55.73
CA HIS A 1134 -23.28 58.99 -54.30
C HIS A 1134 -22.68 57.76 -53.61
N LEU A 1135 -22.41 57.90 -52.30
CA LEU A 1135 -21.99 56.85 -51.39
C LEU A 1135 -22.69 57.07 -50.03
N GLU A 1136 -23.22 56.01 -49.43
CA GLU A 1136 -23.81 55.98 -48.09
C GLU A 1136 -23.25 54.78 -47.32
N ALA A 1137 -22.98 54.96 -46.02
CA ALA A 1137 -22.72 53.88 -45.08
C ALA A 1137 -23.74 53.92 -43.93
N VAL A 1138 -24.23 52.75 -43.52
CA VAL A 1138 -25.21 52.58 -42.43
C VAL A 1138 -24.70 51.51 -41.45
N SER A 1139 -24.61 51.85 -40.16
CA SER A 1139 -24.16 50.97 -39.08
C SER A 1139 -25.11 51.04 -37.89
N ASP A 1140 -25.36 49.89 -37.26
CA ASP A 1140 -25.78 49.85 -35.85
C ASP A 1140 -24.54 49.97 -34.96
N ILE A 1141 -24.64 50.66 -33.82
CA ILE A 1141 -23.55 50.93 -32.86
C ILE A 1141 -24.04 50.57 -31.45
N GLY A 1142 -23.28 49.75 -30.73
CA GLY A 1142 -23.69 49.22 -29.41
C GLY A 1142 -24.74 48.10 -29.48
N ARG A 1143 -24.88 47.46 -30.65
CA ARG A 1143 -25.68 46.26 -30.90
C ARG A 1143 -24.71 45.11 -31.13
N GLU A 1144 -24.61 44.15 -30.23
CA GLU A 1144 -23.63 43.07 -30.33
C GLU A 1144 -24.18 41.90 -31.17
N ASN A 1145 -25.23 41.24 -30.68
CA ASN A 1145 -25.76 39.98 -31.21
C ASN A 1145 -26.45 40.11 -32.58
N MET A 1146 -26.78 41.33 -32.98
CA MET A 1146 -27.38 41.69 -34.28
C MET A 1146 -26.68 42.87 -34.97
N SER A 1147 -25.37 43.07 -34.71
CA SER A 1147 -24.53 44.06 -35.42
C SER A 1147 -24.59 43.89 -36.95
N ASN A 1148 -24.67 45.00 -37.69
CA ASN A 1148 -24.69 44.98 -39.15
C ASN A 1148 -24.24 46.35 -39.74
N THR A 1149 -23.31 46.34 -40.71
CA THR A 1149 -22.86 47.51 -41.46
C THR A 1149 -23.03 47.31 -42.96
N SER A 1150 -23.88 48.11 -43.63
CA SER A 1150 -24.02 48.10 -45.09
C SER A 1150 -23.51 49.38 -45.73
N ILE A 1151 -23.02 49.26 -46.98
CA ILE A 1151 -22.63 50.40 -47.81
C ILE A 1151 -23.41 50.36 -49.14
N GLN A 1152 -23.93 51.52 -49.54
CA GLN A 1152 -24.60 51.73 -50.81
C GLN A 1152 -23.79 52.72 -51.65
N ALA A 1153 -23.42 52.34 -52.87
CA ALA A 1153 -22.75 53.20 -53.84
C ALA A 1153 -23.58 53.30 -55.13
N GLY A 1154 -23.62 54.49 -55.75
CA GLY A 1154 -24.39 54.67 -56.98
C GLY A 1154 -23.92 55.85 -57.84
N PHE A 1155 -24.31 55.82 -59.11
CA PHE A 1155 -23.91 56.78 -60.12
C PHE A 1155 -25.16 57.16 -60.93
N ASN A 1156 -25.36 58.45 -61.17
CA ASN A 1156 -26.56 59.00 -61.79
C ASN A 1156 -26.15 59.75 -63.05
N VAL A 1157 -26.93 59.62 -64.13
CA VAL A 1157 -26.83 60.46 -65.33
C VAL A 1157 -28.23 60.93 -65.69
N ARG A 1158 -28.44 62.24 -65.55
CA ARG A 1158 -29.59 62.96 -66.07
C ARG A 1158 -29.35 63.22 -67.55
N PHE A 1159 -30.38 63.08 -68.37
CA PHE A 1159 -30.34 63.39 -69.79
C PHE A 1159 -31.25 64.60 -70.04
#